data_AF-A0A8H3E9B9-F1
#
_entry.id   AF-A0A8H3E9B9-F1
#
_cell.length_a   1.000
_cell.length_b   1.000
_cell.length_c   1.000
_cell.angle_alpha   90.00
_cell.angle_beta   90.00
_cell.angle_gamma   90.00
#
_symmetry.space_group_name_H-M   'P 1'
#
loop_
_entity.id
_entity.type
_entity.pdbx_description
1 polymer ?
#
loop_
_entity_poly.entity_id
_entity_poly.type
_entity_poly.pdbx_seq_one_letter_code
_entity_poly.pdbx_strand_id
1 'polypeptide(L)'
;MESQLKELLGFLHDRNPQVRHIALENLLPQTPKEAPYRRIFLEQLSGGGLAPSKEPESIRDLKLLCRDQTAIAHNAFRALVNLSDSALVIPFLGEPKFLEFLVAYILNTGALLADLATMVLSNMTVNPNVIQTLLSLKIQLENDHPVASRASTAPVPTPTGPIRTREENAIFLLVDAFVDAAAVPGESKEGRKRKGDLHFLASVFANITVAPAGRLALLSLRSETSEFALAKLLSFTEHPDTIRRGGVASTLKNCAFHSPAHLAMLRPEDEMIAIPPSTEEGKGMNLLSFLLLPLAGPEEFDLEDVDKLPVSVQFLPDTKKREPDQFIRLTHIETLLLLCTTRLAREFMRANGVYEVVQKMHETEQSPPVVEHIERLVNLLKRDEGPDTAIEEVPLEVAEPKTDAAEVKKALLSVYDKSNLLDLAKGLKESGVRLLGSGGTAKQIREASIEINDVSDITKAPEMLGGRVKTLHPAVHGGILARSIPSDQADLTAQAISPISIVVCNLYPFEATVAKPDCTLANAVEDIDIGGVTLLRAAAKNHERVIVLSDPADYAEFLDAWKSGNGTISSSLRNKFALKAFEMTSAYDSAISGYFREQYASSDLSPEQLAGEVQRTPLRYGANPHQKPAQAFVTKGKLPFKGALAGSPGYINLLDALNAYALVSELQEALQLPAAASFKHVSPAGAAVGLELNDVEKIVYGVEDLKEPLTPLACAYARARGADRMSSFGDFIALSAPCDLATAKIISREVSDGVIAPGYSEEALEVLKKKKAGEYCVLEMDPTYVPEKSETRQVFGISLQQNRNDAKITPELFSNIVSANKDLPRQAVIDLIVATLALKYTQSNSVAYALRGSIIGLGAGQQSRIHCTRLAGSKADNWWLRHHPRVLEFPFKKGVKRAEKANAIDLFVGGEELEGGEKAQWESLFETVPAPLSAEERRAHAAKLDGVVCSSDAFFPFPDNVHRARKSGVKYLAAPGGSVMDAECIKAADEHGIVFAHTSLRLFHH
;
A
#
# COMPACT_ATOMS: atom_id res chain seq x y z
N MET A 1 39.55 15.05 0.05
CA MET A 1 38.72 14.96 -1.17
C MET A 1 37.37 15.63 -0.99
N GLU A 2 36.48 15.14 -0.12
CA GLU A 2 35.15 15.78 0.05
C GLU A 2 35.19 17.27 0.43
N SER A 3 36.07 17.68 1.36
CA SER A 3 36.26 19.10 1.71
C SER A 3 36.65 19.96 0.50
N GLN A 4 37.51 19.43 -0.37
CA GLN A 4 37.96 20.13 -1.59
C GLN A 4 36.80 20.25 -2.60
N LEU A 5 35.97 19.20 -2.72
CA LEU A 5 34.77 19.23 -3.57
C LEU A 5 33.72 20.21 -3.03
N LYS A 6 33.56 20.33 -1.71
CA LYS A 6 32.68 21.32 -1.08
C LYS A 6 33.14 22.76 -1.36
N GLU A 7 34.44 23.03 -1.34
CA GLU A 7 34.99 24.33 -1.73
C GLU A 7 34.66 24.68 -3.19
N LEU A 8 34.63 23.69 -4.09
CA LEU A 8 34.28 23.90 -5.50
C LEU A 8 32.85 24.42 -5.71
N LEU A 9 31.91 24.15 -4.80
CA LEU A 9 30.53 24.63 -4.92
C LEU A 9 30.47 26.17 -4.92
N GLY A 10 31.33 26.83 -4.14
CA GLY A 10 31.40 28.30 -4.08
C GLY A 10 31.88 28.94 -5.38
N PHE A 11 32.54 28.18 -6.26
CA PHE A 11 33.01 28.69 -7.55
C PHE A 11 31.97 28.59 -8.67
N LEU A 12 30.79 27.97 -8.41
CA LEU A 12 29.70 27.91 -9.39
C LEU A 12 29.09 29.29 -9.71
N HIS A 13 29.21 30.27 -8.81
CA HIS A 13 28.77 31.65 -9.03
C HIS A 13 29.93 32.64 -9.29
N ASP A 14 31.13 32.15 -9.59
CA ASP A 14 32.28 33.02 -9.88
C ASP A 14 32.01 33.91 -11.10
N ARG A 15 32.55 35.13 -11.13
CA ARG A 15 32.36 36.07 -12.26
C ARG A 15 33.05 35.57 -13.54
N ASN A 16 34.13 34.81 -13.43
CA ASN A 16 34.89 34.26 -14.55
C ASN A 16 34.27 32.94 -15.07
N PRO A 17 33.79 32.89 -16.33
CA PRO A 17 33.22 31.67 -16.90
C PRO A 17 34.18 30.47 -16.89
N GLN A 18 35.49 30.70 -17.03
CA GLN A 18 36.48 29.62 -17.00
C GLN A 18 36.56 28.97 -15.62
N VAL A 19 36.44 29.76 -14.55
CA VAL A 19 36.42 29.25 -13.17
C VAL A 19 35.16 28.41 -12.94
N ARG A 20 33.99 28.91 -13.37
CA ARG A 20 32.73 28.16 -13.30
C ARG A 20 32.79 26.85 -14.07
N HIS A 21 33.39 26.87 -15.27
CA HIS A 21 33.54 25.69 -16.11
C HIS A 21 34.38 24.60 -15.42
N ILE A 22 35.57 24.97 -14.93
CA ILE A 22 36.48 24.04 -14.23
C ILE A 22 35.82 23.49 -12.95
N ALA A 23 35.16 24.35 -12.16
CA ALA A 23 34.46 23.92 -10.95
C ALA A 23 33.37 22.88 -11.28
N LEU A 24 32.53 23.19 -12.27
CA LEU A 24 31.43 22.31 -12.67
C LEU A 24 31.92 21.01 -13.32
N GLU A 25 33.01 21.03 -14.08
CA GLU A 25 33.63 19.84 -14.67
C GLU A 25 34.11 18.85 -13.60
N ASN A 26 34.69 19.35 -12.51
CA ASN A 26 35.15 18.52 -11.39
C ASN A 26 33.99 18.05 -10.49
N LEU A 27 32.91 18.81 -10.41
CA LEU A 27 31.72 18.50 -9.64
C LEU A 27 30.77 17.52 -10.35
N LEU A 28 30.69 17.58 -11.69
CA LEU A 28 29.76 16.78 -12.48
C LEU A 28 29.88 15.26 -12.24
N PRO A 29 31.07 14.64 -12.15
CA PRO A 29 31.22 13.21 -11.82
C PRO A 29 30.66 12.82 -10.44
N GLN A 30 30.41 13.80 -9.57
CA GLN A 30 29.84 13.60 -8.24
C GLN A 30 28.32 13.75 -8.21
N THR A 31 27.68 14.08 -9.33
CA THR A 31 26.23 14.24 -9.42
C THR A 31 25.44 12.94 -9.64
N PRO A 32 25.93 11.87 -10.32
CA PRO A 32 25.20 10.60 -10.50
C PRO A 32 24.87 9.90 -9.18
N LYS A 33 23.80 9.08 -9.15
CA LYS A 33 23.21 8.48 -7.94
C LYS A 33 24.23 7.70 -7.09
N GLU A 34 25.09 6.95 -7.75
CA GLU A 34 26.11 6.09 -7.14
C GLU A 34 27.42 6.84 -6.81
N ALA A 35 27.50 8.14 -7.05
CA ALA A 35 28.75 8.86 -6.87
C ALA A 35 29.08 9.03 -5.37
N PRO A 36 30.32 8.76 -4.95
CA PRO A 36 30.71 8.67 -3.54
C PRO A 36 30.53 9.99 -2.77
N TYR A 37 30.60 11.13 -3.47
CA TYR A 37 30.47 12.45 -2.87
C TYR A 37 29.18 13.17 -3.29
N ARG A 38 28.17 12.46 -3.82
CA ARG A 38 26.88 13.07 -4.20
C ARG A 38 26.21 13.83 -3.05
N ARG A 39 26.42 13.38 -1.82
CA ARG A 39 25.87 13.99 -0.60
C ARG A 39 26.21 15.48 -0.45
N ILE A 40 27.31 15.98 -1.03
CA ILE A 40 27.67 17.40 -0.92
C ILE A 40 26.61 18.34 -1.49
N PHE A 41 25.78 17.86 -2.43
CA PHE A 41 24.65 18.60 -3.00
C PHE A 41 23.35 18.45 -2.19
N LEU A 42 23.30 17.48 -1.26
CA LEU A 42 22.09 17.06 -0.53
C LEU A 42 22.15 17.34 0.98
N GLU A 43 23.33 17.47 1.58
CA GLU A 43 23.52 17.65 3.03
C GLU A 43 22.88 18.93 3.58
N GLN A 44 22.72 19.97 2.76
CA GLN A 44 22.02 21.20 3.16
C GLN A 44 20.48 21.04 3.22
N LEU A 45 19.95 19.89 2.77
CA LEU A 45 18.52 19.62 2.63
C LEU A 45 17.94 18.75 3.76
N SER A 46 18.76 18.22 4.67
CA SER A 46 18.36 17.26 5.72
C SER A 46 18.03 17.89 7.09
N GLY A 47 17.83 19.20 7.17
CA GLY A 47 17.51 19.91 8.42
C GLY A 47 16.10 19.62 8.94
N GLY A 48 15.97 18.69 9.90
CA GLY A 48 14.73 18.39 10.62
C GLY A 48 14.36 19.45 11.68
N GLY A 49 13.85 20.60 11.24
CA GLY A 49 13.33 21.65 12.13
C GLY A 49 12.19 22.45 11.51
N LEU A 50 11.42 23.15 12.36
CA LEU A 50 10.26 24.02 12.03
C LEU A 50 10.60 25.27 11.17
N ALA A 51 11.79 25.35 10.57
CA ALA A 51 12.19 26.46 9.70
C ALA A 51 12.02 26.06 8.22
N PRO A 52 11.52 26.96 7.34
CA PRO A 52 11.44 26.67 5.91
C PRO A 52 12.85 26.35 5.37
N SER A 53 12.99 25.23 4.67
CA SER A 53 14.26 24.82 4.06
C SER A 53 14.69 25.88 3.03
N LYS A 54 15.83 26.51 3.28
CA LYS A 54 16.43 27.47 2.34
C LYS A 54 17.00 26.71 1.15
N GLU A 55 16.76 27.19 -0.07
CA GLU A 55 17.36 26.60 -1.28
C GLU A 55 18.89 26.52 -1.15
N PRO A 56 19.51 25.33 -1.38
CA PRO A 56 20.96 25.22 -1.42
C PRO A 56 21.56 26.08 -2.52
N GLU A 57 22.63 26.80 -2.21
CA GLU A 57 23.30 27.69 -3.16
C GLU A 57 23.76 26.94 -4.42
N SER A 58 24.20 25.69 -4.26
CA SER A 58 24.59 24.84 -5.38
C SER A 58 23.45 24.57 -6.36
N ILE A 59 22.21 24.37 -5.89
CA ILE A 59 21.05 24.12 -6.76
C ILE A 59 20.64 25.42 -7.46
N ARG A 60 20.59 26.52 -6.71
CA ARG A 60 20.34 27.86 -7.26
C ARG A 60 21.34 28.20 -8.37
N ASP A 61 22.63 27.99 -8.12
CA ASP A 61 23.71 28.34 -9.05
C ASP A 61 23.65 27.42 -10.29
N LEU A 62 23.39 26.12 -10.15
CA LEU A 62 23.15 25.22 -11.29
C LEU A 62 21.97 25.67 -12.17
N LYS A 63 20.84 26.12 -11.58
CA LYS A 63 19.70 26.68 -12.34
C LYS A 63 20.10 27.90 -13.16
N LEU A 64 20.98 28.75 -12.63
CA LEU A 64 21.49 29.93 -13.34
C LEU A 64 22.44 29.55 -14.47
N LEU A 65 23.32 28.57 -14.23
CA LEU A 65 24.31 28.11 -15.21
C LEU A 65 23.69 27.45 -16.45
N CYS A 66 22.45 26.97 -16.38
CA CYS A 66 21.69 26.54 -17.56
C CYS A 66 21.54 27.63 -18.65
N ARG A 67 21.69 28.91 -18.28
CA ARG A 67 21.61 30.06 -19.22
C ARG A 67 22.96 30.51 -19.78
N ASP A 68 24.05 29.91 -19.31
CA ASP A 68 25.43 30.28 -19.62
C ASP A 68 25.87 29.77 -21.02
N GLN A 69 27.15 29.97 -21.34
CA GLN A 69 27.80 29.46 -22.55
C GLN A 69 27.68 27.93 -22.66
N THR A 70 27.70 27.42 -23.89
CA THR A 70 27.33 26.04 -24.24
C THR A 70 27.96 24.96 -23.36
N ALA A 71 29.28 25.02 -23.12
CA ALA A 71 29.97 23.99 -22.33
C ALA A 71 29.53 23.97 -20.85
N ILE A 72 29.29 25.14 -20.26
CA ILE A 72 28.84 25.29 -18.88
C ILE A 72 27.37 24.87 -18.77
N ALA A 73 26.51 25.39 -19.65
CA ALA A 73 25.09 25.05 -19.67
C ALA A 73 24.86 23.54 -19.87
N HIS A 74 25.63 22.90 -20.76
CA HIS A 74 25.57 21.46 -20.99
C HIS A 74 25.88 20.68 -19.70
N ASN A 75 26.97 21.01 -19.00
CA ASN A 75 27.31 20.33 -17.75
C ASN A 75 26.31 20.65 -16.63
N ALA A 76 25.74 21.85 -16.61
CA ALA A 76 24.75 22.25 -15.61
C ALA A 76 23.46 21.46 -15.78
N PHE A 77 22.96 21.34 -17.02
CA PHE A 77 21.82 20.48 -17.33
C PHE A 77 22.10 19.02 -16.99
N ARG A 78 23.28 18.46 -17.32
CA ARG A 78 23.64 17.09 -16.92
C ARG A 78 23.68 16.89 -15.40
N ALA A 79 24.22 17.86 -14.67
CA ALA A 79 24.22 17.84 -13.21
C ALA A 79 22.78 17.84 -12.67
N LEU A 80 21.89 18.69 -13.22
CA LEU A 80 20.49 18.74 -12.82
C LEU A 80 19.71 17.47 -13.20
N VAL A 81 19.97 16.86 -14.36
CA VAL A 81 19.39 15.55 -14.73
C VAL A 81 19.76 14.50 -13.69
N ASN A 82 21.03 14.44 -13.28
CA ASN A 82 21.48 13.48 -12.28
C ASN A 82 20.90 13.78 -10.89
N LEU A 83 20.79 15.06 -10.50
CA LEU A 83 20.32 15.49 -9.18
C LEU A 83 18.79 15.43 -9.03
N SER A 84 18.04 15.56 -10.11
CA SER A 84 16.57 15.60 -10.10
C SER A 84 15.91 14.23 -9.85
N ASP A 85 16.67 13.14 -9.79
CA ASP A 85 16.19 11.83 -9.31
C ASP A 85 15.94 11.82 -7.77
N SER A 86 16.41 12.84 -7.04
CA SER A 86 16.30 12.96 -5.60
C SER A 86 15.09 13.79 -5.20
N ALA A 87 14.18 13.20 -4.43
CA ALA A 87 12.99 13.88 -3.93
C ALA A 87 13.30 15.13 -3.07
N LEU A 88 14.51 15.24 -2.51
CA LEU A 88 14.95 16.41 -1.75
C LEU A 88 15.22 17.63 -2.65
N VAL A 89 15.60 17.42 -3.92
CA VAL A 89 15.97 18.49 -4.86
C VAL A 89 14.75 19.01 -5.62
N ILE A 90 13.78 18.14 -5.92
CA ILE A 90 12.62 18.45 -6.75
C ILE A 90 11.84 19.71 -6.31
N PRO A 91 11.57 19.96 -5.01
CA PRO A 91 10.84 21.16 -4.59
C PRO A 91 11.50 22.48 -5.03
N PHE A 92 12.84 22.53 -5.09
CA PHE A 92 13.60 23.74 -5.48
C PHE A 92 13.70 23.91 -6.99
N LEU A 93 13.66 22.80 -7.74
CA LEU A 93 13.56 22.84 -9.19
C LEU A 93 12.12 23.16 -9.64
N GLY A 94 11.13 22.76 -8.84
CA GLY A 94 9.70 23.01 -9.09
C GLY A 94 9.24 24.46 -8.95
N GLU A 95 10.15 25.38 -8.61
CA GLU A 95 9.83 26.81 -8.50
C GLU A 95 9.29 27.38 -9.82
N PRO A 96 8.18 28.16 -9.81
CA PRO A 96 7.50 28.62 -11.02
C PRO A 96 8.41 29.29 -12.05
N LYS A 97 9.36 30.14 -11.61
CA LYS A 97 10.28 30.87 -12.51
C LYS A 97 11.26 29.96 -13.24
N PHE A 98 11.73 28.89 -12.58
CA PHE A 98 12.64 27.95 -13.23
C PHE A 98 11.87 27.02 -14.16
N LEU A 99 10.66 26.60 -13.77
CA LEU A 99 9.78 25.81 -14.61
C LEU A 99 9.35 26.57 -15.87
N GLU A 100 9.02 27.86 -15.76
CA GLU A 100 8.75 28.76 -16.90
C GLU A 100 9.95 28.82 -17.86
N PHE A 101 11.16 28.99 -17.32
CA PHE A 101 12.37 28.96 -18.13
C PHE A 101 12.59 27.61 -18.82
N LEU A 102 12.45 26.48 -18.10
CA LEU A 102 12.63 25.15 -18.67
C LEU A 102 11.65 24.90 -19.82
N VAL A 103 10.36 25.19 -19.62
CA VAL A 103 9.34 25.04 -20.65
C VAL A 103 9.63 25.96 -21.83
N ALA A 104 9.88 27.24 -21.58
CA ALA A 104 10.23 28.19 -22.64
C ALA A 104 11.47 27.75 -23.43
N TYR A 105 12.49 27.22 -22.76
CA TYR A 105 13.71 26.72 -23.37
C TYR A 105 13.45 25.48 -24.24
N ILE A 106 12.62 24.54 -23.78
CA ILE A 106 12.18 23.36 -24.55
C ILE A 106 11.40 23.78 -25.80
N LEU A 107 10.53 24.79 -25.68
CA LEU A 107 9.71 25.28 -26.79
C LEU A 107 10.53 25.99 -27.87
N ASN A 108 11.66 26.61 -27.52
CA ASN A 108 12.54 27.28 -28.49
C ASN A 108 13.19 26.26 -29.46
N THR A 109 12.84 26.35 -30.73
CA THR A 109 13.29 25.42 -31.79
C THR A 109 14.82 25.44 -32.02
N GLY A 110 15.48 26.55 -31.68
CA GLY A 110 16.93 26.72 -31.82
C GLY A 110 17.74 26.32 -30.58
N ALA A 111 17.09 25.93 -29.47
CA ALA A 111 17.76 25.57 -28.23
C ALA A 111 18.62 24.30 -28.40
N LEU A 112 19.92 24.42 -28.13
CA LEU A 112 20.90 23.34 -28.34
C LEU A 112 20.75 22.18 -27.35
N LEU A 113 20.25 22.45 -26.14
CA LEU A 113 20.23 21.51 -25.01
C LEU A 113 18.81 21.12 -24.59
N ALA A 114 17.84 21.26 -25.51
CA ALA A 114 16.42 21.07 -25.22
C ALA A 114 16.10 19.65 -24.69
N ASP A 115 16.84 18.64 -25.16
CA ASP A 115 16.65 17.25 -24.69
C ASP A 115 17.07 17.08 -23.22
N LEU A 116 18.20 17.67 -22.80
CA LEU A 116 18.59 17.63 -21.39
C LEU A 116 17.61 18.42 -20.52
N ALA A 117 17.10 19.56 -20.99
CA ALA A 117 16.04 20.30 -20.29
C ALA A 117 14.76 19.45 -20.15
N THR A 118 14.41 18.69 -21.19
CA THR A 118 13.27 17.76 -21.18
C THR A 118 13.49 16.61 -20.22
N MET A 119 14.71 16.06 -20.11
CA MET A 119 15.04 15.04 -19.10
C MET A 119 14.89 15.58 -17.67
N VAL A 120 15.31 16.82 -17.40
CA VAL A 120 15.08 17.47 -16.11
C VAL A 120 13.58 17.58 -15.81
N LEU A 121 12.79 18.07 -16.77
CA LEU A 121 11.34 18.18 -16.62
C LEU A 121 10.66 16.81 -16.39
N SER A 122 11.10 15.77 -17.11
CA SER A 122 10.62 14.39 -16.95
C SER A 122 10.86 13.89 -15.53
N ASN A 123 12.07 14.03 -14.99
CA ASN A 123 12.38 13.62 -13.61
C ASN A 123 11.57 14.39 -12.56
N MET A 124 11.31 15.68 -12.79
CA MET A 124 10.56 16.52 -11.83
C MET A 124 9.06 16.24 -11.83
N THR A 125 8.50 15.81 -12.97
CA THR A 125 7.04 15.61 -13.13
C THR A 125 6.50 14.37 -12.43
N VAL A 126 7.34 13.63 -11.70
CA VAL A 126 6.90 12.62 -10.72
C VAL A 126 6.35 13.23 -9.43
N ASN A 127 6.57 14.54 -9.19
CA ASN A 127 6.13 15.23 -7.98
C ASN A 127 4.79 16.00 -8.20
N PRO A 128 3.76 15.78 -7.36
CA PRO A 128 2.45 16.42 -7.51
C PRO A 128 2.45 17.96 -7.56
N ASN A 129 3.32 18.63 -6.79
CA ASN A 129 3.38 20.09 -6.78
C ASN A 129 3.94 20.65 -8.10
N VAL A 130 4.92 19.95 -8.68
CA VAL A 130 5.45 20.30 -10.01
C VAL A 130 4.36 20.09 -11.07
N ILE A 131 3.62 18.98 -11.01
CA ILE A 131 2.50 18.73 -11.93
C ILE A 131 1.48 19.87 -11.87
N GLN A 132 1.01 20.24 -10.66
CA GLN A 132 0.03 21.32 -10.50
C GLN A 132 0.55 22.66 -11.03
N THR A 133 1.81 22.98 -10.73
CA THR A 133 2.45 24.21 -11.24
C THR A 133 2.50 24.18 -12.77
N LEU A 134 2.93 23.07 -13.38
CA LEU A 134 3.02 22.91 -14.83
C LEU A 134 1.66 23.01 -15.53
N LEU A 135 0.61 22.41 -14.98
CA LEU A 135 -0.75 22.43 -15.55
C LEU A 135 -1.37 23.84 -15.53
N SER A 136 -0.99 24.67 -14.55
CA SER A 136 -1.43 26.06 -14.43
C SER A 136 -0.53 27.08 -15.14
N LEU A 137 0.66 26.65 -15.58
CA LEU A 137 1.67 27.53 -16.16
C LEU A 137 1.24 28.02 -17.54
N LYS A 138 1.24 29.34 -17.72
CA LYS A 138 1.05 29.99 -19.02
C LYS A 138 2.38 30.53 -19.51
N ILE A 139 2.67 30.33 -20.79
CA ILE A 139 3.89 30.83 -21.43
C ILE A 139 3.53 32.02 -22.30
N GLN A 140 4.25 33.14 -22.10
CA GLN A 140 4.17 34.30 -22.97
C GLN A 140 4.95 34.05 -24.26
N LEU A 141 4.25 34.23 -25.38
CA LEU A 141 4.77 34.10 -26.73
C LEU A 141 4.78 35.46 -27.44
N GLU A 142 5.92 35.84 -28.02
CA GLU A 142 6.07 36.97 -28.94
C GLU A 142 6.29 36.43 -30.35
N ASN A 143 5.34 36.64 -31.27
CA ASN A 143 5.36 36.04 -32.62
C ASN A 143 5.61 34.52 -32.58
N ASP A 144 4.86 33.82 -31.71
CA ASP A 144 4.97 32.37 -31.45
C ASP A 144 6.30 31.90 -30.84
N HIS A 145 7.11 32.83 -30.33
CA HIS A 145 8.35 32.51 -29.66
C HIS A 145 8.31 32.77 -28.14
N PRO A 146 8.76 31.81 -27.31
CA PRO A 146 8.71 31.93 -25.87
C PRO A 146 9.71 32.96 -25.33
N VAL A 147 9.21 34.00 -24.66
CA VAL A 147 10.01 35.16 -24.20
C VAL A 147 11.01 34.76 -23.11
N ALA A 148 10.62 33.85 -22.22
CA ALA A 148 11.43 33.38 -21.10
C ALA A 148 12.55 32.40 -21.50
N SER A 149 12.75 32.12 -22.80
CA SER A 149 13.75 31.15 -23.30
C SER A 149 15.19 31.68 -23.40
N ARG A 150 15.42 32.96 -23.03
CA ARG A 150 16.71 33.64 -23.21
C ARG A 150 17.86 32.93 -22.48
N ALA A 151 18.79 32.38 -23.26
CA ALA A 151 20.02 31.74 -22.82
C ALA A 151 21.07 31.82 -23.94
N SER A 152 22.37 31.73 -23.64
CA SER A 152 23.40 31.73 -24.71
C SER A 152 23.29 30.53 -25.65
N THR A 153 22.63 29.46 -25.22
CA THR A 153 22.37 28.23 -25.98
C THR A 153 21.01 28.19 -26.68
N ALA A 154 20.22 29.27 -26.58
CA ALA A 154 18.94 29.43 -27.24
C ALA A 154 18.93 30.76 -28.00
N PRO A 155 19.00 30.74 -29.34
CA PRO A 155 19.01 31.97 -30.13
C PRO A 155 17.72 32.77 -29.88
N VAL A 156 17.84 34.09 -29.78
CA VAL A 156 16.68 34.99 -29.74
C VAL A 156 16.09 34.99 -31.15
N PRO A 157 14.81 34.62 -31.31
CA PRO A 157 14.18 34.64 -32.61
C PRO A 157 14.08 36.08 -33.13
N THR A 158 14.49 36.31 -34.37
CA THR A 158 14.40 37.61 -35.03
C THR A 158 12.97 37.83 -35.54
N PRO A 159 12.18 38.75 -34.98
CA PRO A 159 10.82 38.96 -35.45
C PRO A 159 10.83 39.62 -36.83
N THR A 160 10.21 39.00 -37.82
CA THR A 160 9.88 39.63 -39.10
C THR A 160 8.46 40.18 -39.01
N GLY A 161 8.30 41.43 -38.57
CA GLY A 161 7.01 42.12 -38.51
C GLY A 161 6.63 42.67 -37.12
N PRO A 162 5.43 43.28 -36.98
CA PRO A 162 4.95 43.82 -35.70
C PRO A 162 4.79 42.69 -34.66
N ILE A 163 5.25 42.94 -33.44
CA ILE A 163 5.22 41.96 -32.33
C ILE A 163 3.76 41.70 -31.92
N ARG A 164 3.34 40.43 -32.02
CA ARG A 164 2.08 39.93 -31.46
C ARG A 164 2.36 39.14 -30.18
N THR A 165 1.75 39.54 -29.08
CA THR A 165 1.85 38.84 -27.79
C THR A 165 0.62 37.98 -27.54
N ARG A 166 0.83 36.73 -27.13
CA ARG A 166 -0.23 35.84 -26.62
C ARG A 166 0.27 35.01 -25.45
N GLU A 167 -0.65 34.59 -24.58
CA GLU A 167 -0.38 33.62 -23.52
C GLU A 167 -1.12 32.32 -23.81
N GLU A 168 -0.42 31.20 -23.67
CA GLU A 168 -0.98 29.87 -23.93
C GLU A 168 -0.57 28.91 -22.81
N ASN A 169 -1.40 27.89 -22.53
CA ASN A 169 -1.08 26.92 -21.50
C ASN A 169 0.15 26.08 -21.92
N ALA A 170 1.12 25.96 -21.01
CA ALA A 170 2.36 25.22 -21.23
C ALA A 170 2.10 23.80 -21.77
N ILE A 171 1.07 23.11 -21.27
CA ILE A 171 0.82 21.72 -21.68
C ILE A 171 0.49 21.59 -23.17
N PHE A 172 -0.32 22.50 -23.72
CA PHE A 172 -0.69 22.45 -25.13
C PHE A 172 0.49 22.77 -26.04
N LEU A 173 1.35 23.72 -25.63
CA LEU A 173 2.58 24.03 -26.34
C LEU A 173 3.58 22.87 -26.32
N LEU A 174 3.69 22.15 -25.19
CA LEU A 174 4.56 20.98 -25.08
C LEU A 174 4.07 19.83 -25.97
N VAL A 175 2.76 19.61 -26.06
CA VAL A 175 2.18 18.63 -26.99
C VAL A 175 2.53 19.00 -28.43
N ASP A 176 2.37 20.25 -28.83
CA ASP A 176 2.75 20.70 -30.18
C ASP A 176 4.26 20.52 -30.44
N ALA A 177 5.11 20.91 -29.48
CA ALA A 177 6.55 20.72 -29.61
C ALA A 177 6.96 19.25 -29.73
N PHE A 178 6.28 18.35 -29.02
CA PHE A 178 6.50 16.91 -29.11
C PHE A 178 6.15 16.35 -30.49
N VAL A 179 5.03 16.81 -31.06
CA VAL A 179 4.56 16.43 -32.40
C VAL A 179 5.52 16.98 -33.47
N ASP A 180 5.83 18.27 -33.40
CA ASP A 180 6.72 18.95 -34.34
C ASP A 180 8.13 18.34 -34.35
N ALA A 181 8.64 17.91 -33.20
CA ALA A 181 9.96 17.29 -33.08
C ALA A 181 10.07 15.93 -33.79
N ALA A 182 8.94 15.29 -34.10
CA ALA A 182 8.91 14.01 -34.83
C ALA A 182 8.59 14.15 -36.32
N ALA A 183 8.27 15.37 -36.80
CA ALA A 183 7.92 15.59 -38.20
C ALA A 183 9.11 15.34 -39.14
N VAL A 184 8.83 14.74 -40.30
CA VAL A 184 9.83 14.45 -41.34
C VAL A 184 10.37 15.76 -41.94
N PRO A 185 11.67 15.88 -42.28
CA PRO A 185 12.24 17.09 -42.87
C PRO A 185 11.51 17.49 -44.17
N GLY A 186 10.68 18.54 -44.13
CA GLY A 186 9.93 19.04 -45.29
C GLY A 186 8.45 19.33 -45.03
N GLU A 187 7.85 18.75 -43.99
CA GLU A 187 6.42 18.95 -43.64
C GLU A 187 6.16 20.04 -42.58
N SER A 188 7.21 20.60 -41.98
CA SER A 188 7.06 21.64 -40.96
C SER A 188 6.49 22.93 -41.58
N LYS A 189 5.40 23.47 -41.01
CA LYS A 189 4.69 24.68 -41.45
C LYS A 189 5.58 25.95 -41.60
N GLU A 190 6.82 25.94 -41.10
CA GLU A 190 7.75 27.08 -41.19
C GLU A 190 9.16 26.77 -41.73
N GLY A 191 9.45 25.56 -42.25
CA GLY A 191 10.78 25.23 -42.77
C GLY A 191 11.94 25.34 -41.75
N ARG A 192 11.64 25.36 -40.45
CA ARG A 192 12.63 25.49 -39.36
C ARG A 192 12.88 24.12 -38.71
N LYS A 193 14.04 23.52 -38.98
CA LYS A 193 14.48 22.28 -38.35
C LYS A 193 14.77 22.50 -36.86
N ARG A 194 13.93 21.94 -35.98
CA ARG A 194 14.18 21.90 -34.52
C ARG A 194 15.46 21.11 -34.22
N LYS A 195 16.22 21.52 -33.20
CA LYS A 195 17.50 20.88 -32.85
C LYS A 195 17.42 19.72 -31.85
N GLY A 196 16.38 19.67 -31.02
CA GLY A 196 16.18 18.59 -30.03
C GLY A 196 15.09 17.61 -30.46
N ASP A 197 15.27 16.33 -30.12
CA ASP A 197 14.38 15.23 -30.49
C ASP A 197 13.16 15.12 -29.57
N LEU A 198 13.21 15.68 -28.35
CA LEU A 198 12.13 15.83 -27.37
C LEU A 198 11.36 14.55 -26.99
N HIS A 199 11.94 13.36 -27.21
CA HIS A 199 11.26 12.10 -26.91
C HIS A 199 10.88 11.91 -25.42
N PHE A 200 11.59 12.55 -24.49
CA PHE A 200 11.31 12.50 -23.06
C PHE A 200 10.04 13.27 -22.64
N LEU A 201 9.45 14.09 -23.53
CA LEU A 201 8.12 14.65 -23.27
C LEU A 201 7.05 13.55 -23.18
N ALA A 202 7.26 12.40 -23.82
CA ALA A 202 6.36 11.26 -23.66
C ALA A 202 6.28 10.79 -22.19
N SER A 203 7.42 10.79 -21.48
CA SER A 203 7.46 10.51 -20.04
C SER A 203 6.81 11.61 -19.21
N VAL A 204 6.94 12.88 -19.61
CA VAL A 204 6.24 14.00 -18.96
C VAL A 204 4.72 13.81 -19.04
N PHE A 205 4.18 13.49 -20.24
CA PHE A 205 2.74 13.25 -20.42
C PHE A 205 2.26 12.03 -19.63
N ALA A 206 3.05 10.96 -19.59
CA ALA A 206 2.75 9.78 -18.76
C ALA A 206 2.68 10.16 -17.27
N ASN A 207 3.65 10.93 -16.77
CA ASN A 207 3.71 11.32 -15.37
C ASN A 207 2.55 12.23 -14.94
N ILE A 208 2.23 13.27 -15.73
CA ILE A 208 1.16 14.22 -15.38
C ILE A 208 -0.23 13.55 -15.38
N THR A 209 -0.45 12.57 -16.28
CA THR A 209 -1.76 11.89 -16.42
C THR A 209 -2.03 10.85 -15.33
N VAL A 210 -1.05 10.56 -14.46
CA VAL A 210 -1.30 9.80 -13.23
C VAL A 210 -2.33 10.53 -12.35
N ALA A 211 -2.31 11.87 -12.33
CA ALA A 211 -3.24 12.70 -11.58
C ALA A 211 -4.51 13.05 -12.39
N PRO A 212 -5.71 13.14 -11.76
CA PRO A 212 -6.95 13.50 -12.44
C PRO A 212 -6.87 14.82 -13.22
N ALA A 213 -6.22 15.84 -12.66
CA ALA A 213 -6.07 17.15 -13.31
C ALA A 213 -5.26 17.06 -14.61
N GLY A 214 -4.23 16.21 -14.67
CA GLY A 214 -3.44 16.01 -15.88
C GLY A 214 -4.20 15.23 -16.95
N ARG A 215 -5.02 14.25 -16.56
CA ARG A 215 -5.95 13.56 -17.48
C ARG A 215 -6.92 14.55 -18.12
N LEU A 216 -7.58 15.36 -17.30
CA LEU A 216 -8.50 16.38 -17.76
C LEU A 216 -7.82 17.39 -18.69
N ALA A 217 -6.58 17.79 -18.41
CA ALA A 217 -5.85 18.71 -19.27
C ALA A 217 -5.62 18.15 -20.70
N LEU A 218 -5.28 16.86 -20.83
CA LEU A 218 -5.14 16.23 -22.15
C LEU A 218 -6.49 15.87 -22.81
N LEU A 219 -7.54 15.68 -22.01
CA LEU A 219 -8.91 15.46 -22.45
C LEU A 219 -9.71 16.76 -22.61
N SER A 220 -9.07 17.93 -22.50
CA SER A 220 -9.69 19.23 -22.73
C SER A 220 -9.53 19.64 -24.19
N LEU A 221 -10.51 20.40 -24.67
CA LEU A 221 -10.43 21.00 -25.99
C LEU A 221 -9.41 22.13 -26.03
N ARG A 222 -8.76 22.25 -27.18
CA ARG A 222 -8.00 23.44 -27.53
C ARG A 222 -8.95 24.46 -28.14
N SER A 223 -8.89 25.69 -27.66
CA SER A 223 -9.75 26.81 -28.09
C SER A 223 -9.72 27.10 -29.60
N GLU A 224 -8.70 26.63 -30.34
CA GLU A 224 -8.52 26.92 -31.76
C GLU A 224 -8.85 25.76 -32.71
N THR A 225 -8.91 24.50 -32.26
CA THR A 225 -8.94 23.34 -33.18
C THR A 225 -10.10 22.37 -32.98
N SER A 226 -10.94 22.55 -31.95
CA SER A 226 -12.02 21.60 -31.60
C SER A 226 -11.53 20.13 -31.47
N GLU A 227 -10.25 19.96 -31.15
CA GLU A 227 -9.57 18.67 -31.00
C GLU A 227 -9.05 18.53 -29.57
N PHE A 228 -9.19 17.33 -29.01
CA PHE A 228 -8.60 16.99 -27.72
C PHE A 228 -7.08 16.89 -27.84
N ALA A 229 -6.35 17.42 -26.86
CA ALA A 229 -4.89 17.38 -26.88
C ALA A 229 -4.33 15.94 -26.92
N LEU A 230 -5.05 14.97 -26.33
CA LEU A 230 -4.72 13.55 -26.38
C LEU A 230 -4.70 13.00 -27.83
N ALA A 231 -5.56 13.48 -28.72
CA ALA A 231 -5.67 12.99 -30.09
C ALA A 231 -4.36 13.16 -30.88
N LYS A 232 -3.61 14.24 -30.60
CA LYS A 232 -2.31 14.51 -31.24
C LYS A 232 -1.21 13.51 -30.86
N LEU A 233 -1.40 12.73 -29.80
CA LEU A 233 -0.42 11.76 -29.34
C LEU A 233 -0.65 10.37 -29.94
N LEU A 234 -1.81 10.09 -30.54
CA LEU A 234 -2.21 8.73 -30.92
C LEU A 234 -1.30 8.09 -31.97
N SER A 235 -0.88 8.85 -32.97
CA SER A 235 0.01 8.37 -34.03
C SER A 235 1.38 7.89 -33.53
N PHE A 236 1.74 8.22 -32.28
CA PHE A 236 3.00 7.83 -31.69
C PHE A 236 3.01 6.42 -31.09
N THR A 237 1.89 5.70 -31.08
CA THR A 237 1.86 4.30 -30.62
C THR A 237 2.68 3.36 -31.51
N GLU A 238 2.96 3.74 -32.75
CA GLU A 238 3.81 3.00 -33.72
C GLU A 238 5.10 3.75 -34.09
N HIS A 239 5.47 4.80 -33.35
CA HIS A 239 6.66 5.60 -33.66
C HIS A 239 7.96 4.76 -33.53
N PRO A 240 9.02 4.91 -34.36
CA PRO A 240 10.23 4.08 -34.25
C PRO A 240 10.98 4.18 -32.91
N ASP A 241 10.91 5.32 -32.23
CA ASP A 241 11.48 5.53 -30.90
C ASP A 241 10.63 4.90 -29.77
N THR A 242 11.23 3.98 -29.01
CA THR A 242 10.55 3.23 -27.94
C THR A 242 10.12 4.09 -26.76
N ILE A 243 10.84 5.18 -26.45
CA ILE A 243 10.49 6.09 -25.35
C ILE A 243 9.19 6.82 -25.70
N ARG A 244 9.05 7.27 -26.96
CA ARG A 244 7.81 7.87 -27.48
C ARG A 244 6.65 6.90 -27.40
N ARG A 245 6.80 5.68 -27.92
CA ARG A 245 5.74 4.65 -27.88
C ARG A 245 5.31 4.34 -26.44
N GLY A 246 6.27 4.02 -25.57
CA GLY A 246 5.98 3.62 -24.18
C GLY A 246 5.36 4.74 -23.34
N GLY A 247 5.85 5.97 -23.48
CA GLY A 247 5.27 7.13 -22.78
C GLY A 247 3.86 7.47 -23.27
N VAL A 248 3.62 7.42 -24.58
CA VAL A 248 2.27 7.61 -25.14
C VAL A 248 1.34 6.49 -24.71
N ALA A 249 1.72 5.22 -24.83
CA ALA A 249 0.91 4.10 -24.36
C ALA A 249 0.49 4.26 -22.88
N SER A 250 1.43 4.67 -22.03
CA SER A 250 1.15 4.96 -20.61
C SER A 250 0.19 6.14 -20.43
N THR A 251 0.34 7.20 -21.23
CA THR A 251 -0.55 8.37 -21.24
C THR A 251 -1.98 7.97 -21.63
N LEU A 252 -2.14 7.12 -22.65
CA LEU A 252 -3.45 6.60 -23.10
C LEU A 252 -4.11 5.74 -22.02
N LYS A 253 -3.35 4.82 -21.41
CA LYS A 253 -3.83 4.02 -20.28
C LYS A 253 -4.32 4.91 -19.14
N ASN A 254 -3.51 5.90 -18.77
CA ASN A 254 -3.85 6.82 -17.69
C ASN A 254 -5.14 7.59 -18.02
N CYS A 255 -5.29 8.15 -19.23
CA CYS A 255 -6.51 8.83 -19.64
C CYS A 255 -7.75 7.92 -19.66
N ALA A 256 -7.59 6.63 -19.95
CA ALA A 256 -8.69 5.64 -19.90
C ALA A 256 -9.21 5.35 -18.48
N PHE A 257 -8.61 5.90 -17.41
CA PHE A 257 -9.27 5.92 -16.09
C PHE A 257 -10.43 6.93 -16.02
N HIS A 258 -10.52 7.88 -16.95
CA HIS A 258 -11.61 8.87 -16.99
C HIS A 258 -12.75 8.34 -17.86
N SER A 259 -13.64 7.53 -17.26
CA SER A 259 -14.74 6.87 -17.97
C SER A 259 -15.66 7.79 -18.81
N PRO A 260 -15.92 9.06 -18.43
CA PRO A 260 -16.71 9.96 -19.28
C PRO A 260 -16.07 10.25 -20.64
N ALA A 261 -14.75 10.06 -20.80
CA ALA A 261 -14.06 10.26 -22.07
C ALA A 261 -14.11 9.04 -22.99
N HIS A 262 -14.54 7.86 -22.54
CA HIS A 262 -14.44 6.63 -23.34
C HIS A 262 -15.13 6.74 -24.70
N LEU A 263 -16.29 7.41 -24.75
CA LEU A 263 -17.02 7.62 -25.99
C LEU A 263 -16.20 8.52 -26.95
N ALA A 264 -15.76 9.69 -26.48
CA ALA A 264 -14.92 10.58 -27.27
C ALA A 264 -13.61 9.91 -27.71
N MET A 265 -13.01 9.06 -26.87
CA MET A 265 -11.80 8.32 -27.20
C MET A 265 -12.05 7.31 -28.34
N LEU A 266 -13.17 6.59 -28.31
CA LEU A 266 -13.44 5.49 -29.26
C LEU A 266 -14.06 5.94 -30.58
N ARG A 267 -14.88 6.99 -30.56
CA ARG A 267 -15.62 7.45 -31.74
C ARG A 267 -14.72 8.07 -32.81
N PRO A 268 -15.14 8.00 -34.09
CA PRO A 268 -14.38 8.56 -35.20
C PRO A 268 -14.33 10.09 -35.18
N GLU A 269 -13.37 10.66 -35.92
CA GLU A 269 -13.07 12.11 -35.92
C GLU A 269 -14.19 12.99 -36.52
N ASP A 270 -15.15 12.41 -37.23
CA ASP A 270 -16.31 13.09 -37.80
C ASP A 270 -17.50 13.21 -36.82
N GLU A 271 -17.45 12.51 -35.68
CA GLU A 271 -18.41 12.68 -34.59
C GLU A 271 -17.95 13.76 -33.60
N MET A 272 -18.82 14.72 -33.31
CA MET A 272 -18.61 15.78 -32.31
C MET A 272 -19.17 15.33 -30.95
N ILE A 273 -18.31 15.30 -29.93
CA ILE A 273 -18.62 14.68 -28.63
C ILE A 273 -18.06 15.56 -27.51
N ALA A 274 -18.89 15.86 -26.51
CA ALA A 274 -18.47 16.52 -25.28
C ALA A 274 -17.95 15.50 -24.26
N ILE A 275 -16.93 15.89 -23.49
CA ILE A 275 -16.42 15.10 -22.36
C ILE A 275 -16.81 15.81 -21.05
N PRO A 276 -17.68 15.21 -20.22
CA PRO A 276 -18.01 15.76 -18.91
C PRO A 276 -16.76 16.00 -18.04
N PRO A 277 -16.68 17.13 -17.31
CA PRO A 277 -17.76 18.11 -17.08
C PRO A 277 -17.89 19.20 -18.15
N SER A 278 -17.05 19.22 -19.20
CA SER A 278 -17.18 20.18 -20.29
C SER A 278 -18.43 19.87 -21.13
N THR A 279 -19.11 20.93 -21.55
CA THR A 279 -20.21 20.85 -22.53
C THR A 279 -19.74 21.19 -23.95
N GLU A 280 -18.48 21.59 -24.11
CA GLU A 280 -17.91 21.87 -25.43
C GLU A 280 -17.63 20.56 -26.16
N GLU A 281 -18.11 20.46 -27.40
CA GLU A 281 -17.94 19.29 -28.25
C GLU A 281 -16.64 19.37 -29.03
N GLY A 282 -15.91 18.25 -29.05
CA GLY A 282 -14.71 18.05 -29.85
C GLY A 282 -14.83 16.84 -30.74
N LYS A 283 -13.97 16.76 -31.75
CA LYS A 283 -13.88 15.58 -32.62
C LYS A 283 -13.54 14.32 -31.82
N GLY A 284 -14.19 13.20 -32.13
CA GLY A 284 -13.78 11.88 -31.64
C GLY A 284 -12.32 11.57 -31.98
N MET A 285 -11.68 10.68 -31.21
CA MET A 285 -10.24 10.45 -31.29
C MET A 285 -9.85 9.20 -32.08
N ASN A 286 -10.80 8.31 -32.42
CA ASN A 286 -10.52 7.04 -33.09
C ASN A 286 -9.39 6.21 -32.42
N LEU A 287 -9.36 6.20 -31.09
CA LEU A 287 -8.29 5.58 -30.28
C LEU A 287 -8.08 4.09 -30.62
N LEU A 288 -9.16 3.38 -30.96
CA LEU A 288 -9.12 1.93 -31.09
C LEU A 288 -8.13 1.48 -32.16
N SER A 289 -8.09 2.18 -33.30
CA SER A 289 -7.14 1.94 -34.39
C SER A 289 -5.68 1.95 -33.90
N PHE A 290 -5.36 2.90 -33.02
CA PHE A 290 -4.00 3.10 -32.48
C PHE A 290 -3.65 2.16 -31.33
N LEU A 291 -4.64 1.53 -30.69
CA LEU A 291 -4.42 0.47 -29.69
C LEU A 291 -4.26 -0.90 -30.33
N LEU A 292 -4.99 -1.19 -31.41
CA LEU A 292 -4.94 -2.50 -32.06
C LEU A 292 -3.73 -2.65 -32.98
N LEU A 293 -3.30 -1.59 -33.65
CA LEU A 293 -2.17 -1.65 -34.60
C LEU A 293 -0.84 -2.14 -33.97
N PRO A 294 -0.47 -1.76 -32.73
CA PRO A 294 0.68 -2.35 -32.03
C PRO A 294 0.52 -3.81 -31.63
N LEU A 295 -0.72 -4.28 -31.46
CA LEU A 295 -1.06 -5.63 -31.06
C LEU A 295 -1.21 -6.59 -32.24
N ALA A 296 -1.50 -6.06 -33.43
CA ALA A 296 -1.67 -6.82 -34.65
C ALA A 296 -0.34 -7.18 -35.34
N GLY A 297 -0.23 -8.43 -35.80
CA GLY A 297 0.88 -8.94 -36.61
C GLY A 297 0.46 -9.21 -38.06
N PRO A 298 1.24 -10.00 -38.83
CA PRO A 298 0.95 -10.32 -40.23
C PRO A 298 -0.08 -11.45 -40.38
N GLU A 299 -0.83 -11.79 -39.33
CA GLU A 299 -1.91 -12.77 -39.38
C GLU A 299 -3.02 -12.40 -40.38
N GLU A 300 -3.54 -13.42 -41.07
CA GLU A 300 -4.76 -13.30 -41.88
C GLU A 300 -6.01 -13.48 -41.01
N PHE A 301 -7.02 -12.65 -41.25
CA PHE A 301 -8.34 -12.75 -40.64
C PHE A 301 -9.34 -13.34 -41.63
N ASP A 302 -10.34 -14.06 -41.13
CA ASP A 302 -11.42 -14.60 -41.96
C ASP A 302 -12.21 -13.46 -42.61
N LEU A 303 -12.71 -13.64 -43.83
CA LEU A 303 -13.40 -12.59 -44.59
C LEU A 303 -14.56 -11.95 -43.82
N GLU A 304 -15.28 -12.72 -43.00
CA GLU A 304 -16.39 -12.24 -42.17
C GLU A 304 -15.93 -11.38 -40.97
N ASP A 305 -14.68 -11.56 -40.52
CA ASP A 305 -14.08 -10.82 -39.42
C ASP A 305 -13.35 -9.55 -39.91
N VAL A 306 -12.81 -9.58 -41.13
CA VAL A 306 -12.15 -8.43 -41.77
C VAL A 306 -13.09 -7.22 -41.82
N ASP A 307 -14.37 -7.43 -42.12
CA ASP A 307 -15.37 -6.34 -42.20
C ASP A 307 -15.60 -5.63 -40.85
N LYS A 308 -15.30 -6.28 -39.71
CA LYS A 308 -15.43 -5.69 -38.36
C LYS A 308 -14.21 -4.89 -37.94
N LEU A 309 -13.04 -5.18 -38.53
CA LEU A 309 -11.78 -4.60 -38.12
C LEU A 309 -11.67 -3.13 -38.57
N PRO A 310 -11.05 -2.23 -37.77
CA PRO A 310 -10.72 -0.89 -38.26
C PRO A 310 -9.85 -0.95 -39.52
N VAL A 311 -10.07 -0.02 -40.45
CA VAL A 311 -9.38 0.01 -41.77
C VAL A 311 -7.86 -0.13 -41.65
N SER A 312 -7.26 0.44 -40.59
CA SER A 312 -5.82 0.38 -40.34
C SER A 312 -5.26 -1.01 -40.02
N VAL A 313 -6.11 -1.98 -39.67
CA VAL A 313 -5.70 -3.35 -39.29
C VAL A 313 -6.28 -4.44 -40.20
N GLN A 314 -7.10 -4.09 -41.19
CA GLN A 314 -7.71 -5.05 -42.13
C GLN A 314 -6.71 -5.74 -43.07
N PHE A 315 -5.75 -4.98 -43.61
CA PHE A 315 -4.80 -5.46 -44.62
C PHE A 315 -3.38 -5.06 -44.28
N LEU A 316 -2.81 -5.75 -43.29
CA LEU A 316 -1.43 -5.51 -42.85
C LEU A 316 -0.45 -6.21 -43.82
N PRO A 317 0.66 -5.57 -44.21
CA PRO A 317 1.66 -6.21 -45.05
C PRO A 317 2.40 -7.31 -44.28
N ASP A 318 2.93 -8.32 -44.98
CA ASP A 318 3.76 -9.39 -44.38
C ASP A 318 4.96 -8.87 -43.56
N THR A 319 5.37 -7.63 -43.80
CA THR A 319 6.45 -6.95 -43.09
C THR A 319 6.03 -6.36 -41.73
N LYS A 320 4.73 -6.29 -41.43
CA LYS A 320 4.21 -5.78 -40.16
C LYS A 320 4.63 -6.71 -39.03
N LYS A 321 5.17 -6.10 -37.96
CA LYS A 321 5.51 -6.79 -36.72
C LYS A 321 4.69 -6.21 -35.58
N ARG A 322 4.30 -7.08 -34.64
CA ARG A 322 3.76 -6.67 -33.35
C ARG A 322 4.81 -5.88 -32.57
N GLU A 323 4.36 -5.03 -31.66
CA GLU A 323 5.23 -4.28 -30.77
C GLU A 323 6.18 -5.25 -30.04
N PRO A 324 7.51 -5.13 -30.20
CA PRO A 324 8.47 -6.05 -29.59
C PRO A 324 8.54 -5.94 -28.06
N ASP A 325 8.29 -4.77 -27.48
CA ASP A 325 8.35 -4.55 -26.05
C ASP A 325 7.10 -5.08 -25.33
N GLN A 326 7.27 -6.08 -24.47
CA GLN A 326 6.18 -6.71 -23.73
C GLN A 326 5.45 -5.77 -22.77
N PHE A 327 6.13 -4.76 -22.21
CA PHE A 327 5.52 -3.81 -21.29
C PHE A 327 4.62 -2.83 -22.05
N ILE A 328 5.02 -2.43 -23.25
CA ILE A 328 4.18 -1.60 -24.13
C ILE A 328 2.95 -2.40 -24.58
N ARG A 329 3.13 -3.67 -25.02
CA ARG A 329 1.99 -4.56 -25.33
C ARG A 329 1.03 -4.70 -24.15
N LEU A 330 1.55 -4.99 -22.96
CA LEU A 330 0.74 -5.07 -21.75
C LEU A 330 -0.05 -3.77 -21.49
N THR A 331 0.59 -2.62 -21.66
CA THR A 331 -0.04 -1.31 -21.45
C THR A 331 -1.20 -1.06 -22.42
N HIS A 332 -1.11 -1.50 -23.67
CA HIS A 332 -2.23 -1.44 -24.63
C HIS A 332 -3.39 -2.36 -24.20
N ILE A 333 -3.11 -3.59 -23.77
CA ILE A 333 -4.15 -4.51 -23.26
C ILE A 333 -4.81 -3.97 -21.99
N GLU A 334 -4.03 -3.41 -21.06
CA GLU A 334 -4.55 -2.73 -19.87
C GLU A 334 -5.46 -1.55 -20.24
N THR A 335 -5.10 -0.79 -21.29
CA THR A 335 -5.94 0.30 -21.79
C THR A 335 -7.30 -0.23 -22.30
N LEU A 336 -7.30 -1.32 -23.08
CA LEU A 336 -8.53 -1.98 -23.54
C LEU A 336 -9.38 -2.51 -22.37
N LEU A 337 -8.74 -3.06 -21.33
CA LEU A 337 -9.42 -3.48 -20.10
C LEU A 337 -10.06 -2.31 -19.34
N LEU A 338 -9.39 -1.17 -19.25
CA LEU A 338 -9.94 0.03 -18.63
C LEU A 338 -11.13 0.57 -19.43
N LEU A 339 -11.02 0.60 -20.76
CA LEU A 339 -12.15 0.95 -21.63
C LEU A 339 -13.34 0.02 -21.39
N CYS A 340 -13.11 -1.29 -21.14
CA CYS A 340 -14.17 -2.24 -20.81
C CYS A 340 -14.96 -1.92 -19.53
N THR A 341 -14.60 -0.91 -18.74
CA THR A 341 -15.39 -0.50 -17.57
C THR A 341 -16.74 0.12 -17.95
N THR A 342 -16.89 0.68 -19.15
CA THR A 342 -18.17 1.20 -19.65
C THR A 342 -18.80 0.23 -20.65
N ARG A 343 -20.13 0.06 -20.58
CA ARG A 343 -20.88 -0.85 -21.47
C ARG A 343 -20.72 -0.45 -22.94
N LEU A 344 -20.88 0.83 -23.24
CA LEU A 344 -20.73 1.37 -24.60
C LEU A 344 -19.36 1.07 -25.20
N ALA A 345 -18.31 1.19 -24.42
CA ALA A 345 -16.98 0.85 -24.90
C ALA A 345 -16.84 -0.65 -25.17
N ARG A 346 -17.42 -1.53 -24.32
CA ARG A 346 -17.44 -2.98 -24.59
C ARG A 346 -18.21 -3.31 -25.86
N GLU A 347 -19.39 -2.73 -26.06
CA GLU A 347 -20.21 -2.93 -27.27
C GLU A 347 -19.48 -2.41 -28.51
N PHE A 348 -18.88 -1.21 -28.44
CA PHE A 348 -18.06 -0.66 -29.51
C PHE A 348 -16.87 -1.57 -29.84
N MET A 349 -16.14 -2.05 -28.83
CA MET A 349 -15.00 -2.95 -29.03
C MET A 349 -15.41 -4.32 -29.61
N ARG A 350 -16.57 -4.87 -29.20
CA ARG A 350 -17.15 -6.09 -29.80
C ARG A 350 -17.51 -5.89 -31.27
N ALA A 351 -18.07 -4.72 -31.61
CA ALA A 351 -18.46 -4.39 -32.98
C ALA A 351 -17.26 -4.08 -33.89
N ASN A 352 -16.11 -3.70 -33.31
CA ASN A 352 -14.93 -3.24 -34.04
C ASN A 352 -13.72 -4.20 -33.93
N GLY A 353 -13.97 -5.51 -33.90
CA GLY A 353 -12.95 -6.52 -34.15
C GLY A 353 -11.85 -6.69 -33.08
N VAL A 354 -12.05 -6.19 -31.85
CA VAL A 354 -11.03 -6.28 -30.79
C VAL A 354 -10.74 -7.71 -30.38
N TYR A 355 -11.80 -8.53 -30.27
CA TYR A 355 -11.69 -9.92 -29.86
C TYR A 355 -10.83 -10.72 -30.86
N GLU A 356 -11.03 -10.48 -32.15
CA GLU A 356 -10.36 -11.14 -33.25
C GLU A 356 -8.85 -10.84 -33.24
N VAL A 357 -8.46 -9.56 -33.05
CA VAL A 357 -7.04 -9.16 -32.95
C VAL A 357 -6.37 -9.81 -31.73
N VAL A 358 -6.99 -9.72 -30.54
CA VAL A 358 -6.36 -10.25 -29.31
C VAL A 358 -6.32 -11.78 -29.30
N GLN A 359 -7.27 -12.44 -29.95
CA GLN A 359 -7.24 -13.89 -30.14
C GLN A 359 -6.02 -14.30 -30.98
N LYS A 360 -5.79 -13.66 -32.13
CA LYS A 360 -4.62 -13.96 -32.98
C LYS A 360 -3.30 -13.64 -32.26
N MET A 361 -3.27 -12.55 -31.49
CA MET A 361 -2.13 -12.23 -30.65
C MET A 361 -1.84 -13.35 -29.62
N HIS A 362 -2.86 -13.85 -28.93
CA HIS A 362 -2.74 -14.89 -27.91
C HIS A 362 -2.08 -16.18 -28.42
N GLU A 363 -2.32 -16.56 -29.69
CA GLU A 363 -1.74 -17.77 -30.31
C GLU A 363 -0.20 -17.76 -30.34
N THR A 364 0.43 -16.59 -30.26
CA THR A 364 1.88 -16.42 -30.43
C THR A 364 2.55 -15.67 -29.28
N GLU A 365 1.79 -15.12 -28.33
CA GLU A 365 2.31 -14.38 -27.19
C GLU A 365 2.98 -15.33 -26.19
N GLN A 366 4.18 -14.97 -25.73
CA GLN A 366 4.98 -15.78 -24.80
C GLN A 366 5.09 -15.14 -23.42
N SER A 367 4.75 -13.87 -23.28
CA SER A 367 4.83 -13.14 -22.01
C SER A 367 3.64 -13.50 -21.10
N PRO A 368 3.84 -14.20 -19.96
CA PRO A 368 2.75 -14.62 -19.09
C PRO A 368 1.86 -13.46 -18.60
N PRO A 369 2.40 -12.28 -18.21
CA PRO A 369 1.58 -11.15 -17.84
C PRO A 369 0.64 -10.67 -18.95
N VAL A 370 1.09 -10.68 -20.21
CA VAL A 370 0.28 -10.25 -21.35
C VAL A 370 -0.81 -11.28 -21.65
N VAL A 371 -0.47 -12.57 -21.63
CA VAL A 371 -1.42 -13.69 -21.81
C VAL A 371 -2.56 -13.60 -20.79
N GLU A 372 -2.25 -13.45 -19.50
CA GLU A 372 -3.25 -13.32 -18.43
C GLU A 372 -4.22 -12.15 -18.68
N HIS A 373 -3.70 -11.00 -19.12
CA HIS A 373 -4.54 -9.83 -19.37
C HIS A 373 -5.38 -9.98 -20.65
N ILE A 374 -4.89 -10.68 -21.67
CA ILE A 374 -5.68 -11.04 -22.84
C ILE A 374 -6.84 -11.95 -22.44
N GLU A 375 -6.61 -12.98 -21.63
CA GLU A 375 -7.67 -13.87 -21.16
C GLU A 375 -8.75 -13.11 -20.38
N ARG A 376 -8.35 -12.17 -19.51
CA ARG A 376 -9.29 -11.29 -18.80
C ARG A 376 -10.09 -10.41 -19.75
N LEU A 377 -9.44 -9.84 -20.77
CA LEU A 377 -10.10 -9.00 -21.78
C LEU A 377 -11.11 -9.81 -22.60
N VAL A 378 -10.72 -11.00 -23.05
CA VAL A 378 -11.60 -11.93 -23.77
C VAL A 378 -12.81 -12.29 -22.93
N ASN A 379 -12.64 -12.60 -21.64
CA ASN A 379 -13.75 -12.91 -20.74
C ASN A 379 -14.74 -11.75 -20.62
N LEU A 380 -14.29 -10.50 -20.63
CA LEU A 380 -15.17 -9.33 -20.62
C LEU A 380 -15.88 -9.12 -21.95
N LEU A 381 -15.19 -9.36 -23.08
CA LEU A 381 -15.78 -9.18 -24.41
C LEU A 381 -16.74 -10.32 -24.80
N LYS A 382 -16.53 -11.55 -24.33
CA LYS A 382 -17.37 -12.72 -24.66
C LYS A 382 -18.53 -13.00 -23.70
N ARG A 383 -18.55 -12.37 -22.53
CA ARG A 383 -19.64 -12.56 -21.56
C ARG A 383 -20.97 -12.07 -22.13
N ASP A 384 -21.99 -12.91 -22.04
CA ASP A 384 -23.37 -12.55 -22.36
C ASP A 384 -23.91 -11.59 -21.28
N GLU A 385 -24.16 -10.34 -21.68
CA GLU A 385 -24.69 -9.28 -20.83
C GLU A 385 -26.20 -9.19 -21.07
N GLY A 386 -26.98 -9.85 -20.21
CA GLY A 386 -28.44 -9.82 -20.30
C GLY A 386 -29.01 -8.39 -20.26
N PRO A 387 -30.26 -8.19 -20.74
CA PRO A 387 -30.88 -6.86 -20.86
C PRO A 387 -30.90 -6.06 -19.54
N ASP A 388 -30.91 -6.74 -18.39
CA ASP A 388 -30.91 -6.13 -17.04
C ASP A 388 -29.56 -5.57 -16.57
N THR A 389 -28.52 -5.57 -17.42
CA THR A 389 -27.24 -4.87 -17.17
C THR A 389 -27.10 -3.59 -17.98
N ALA A 390 -28.22 -3.05 -18.48
CA ALA A 390 -28.27 -1.69 -19.01
C ALA A 390 -28.26 -0.70 -17.85
N ILE A 391 -27.12 -0.04 -17.63
CA ILE A 391 -27.21 1.35 -17.17
C ILE A 391 -27.90 2.05 -18.33
N GLU A 392 -29.17 2.44 -18.15
CA GLU A 392 -29.92 3.24 -19.12
C GLU A 392 -29.07 4.45 -19.52
N GLU A 393 -28.66 4.46 -20.78
CA GLU A 393 -28.34 5.70 -21.48
C GLU A 393 -29.59 6.57 -21.42
N VAL A 394 -29.47 7.72 -20.77
CA VAL A 394 -30.40 8.81 -20.95
C VAL A 394 -29.99 9.49 -22.26
N PRO A 395 -30.84 9.51 -23.30
CA PRO A 395 -30.58 10.35 -24.45
C PRO A 395 -30.54 11.80 -23.95
N LEU A 396 -29.45 12.51 -24.23
CA LEU A 396 -29.39 13.96 -24.15
C LEU A 396 -30.28 14.53 -25.26
N GLU A 397 -31.61 14.48 -25.08
CA GLU A 397 -32.47 15.45 -25.74
C GLU A 397 -32.14 16.81 -25.13
N VAL A 398 -31.55 17.66 -25.97
CA VAL A 398 -31.37 19.08 -25.73
C VAL A 398 -32.76 19.69 -25.55
N ALA A 399 -33.20 19.81 -24.30
CA ALA A 399 -34.22 20.76 -23.94
C ALA A 399 -33.61 22.15 -24.20
N GLU A 400 -34.04 22.80 -25.28
CA GLU A 400 -33.89 24.25 -25.42
C GLU A 400 -34.40 24.90 -24.11
N PRO A 401 -33.68 25.90 -23.55
CA PRO A 401 -34.19 26.60 -22.38
C PRO A 401 -35.40 27.42 -22.83
N LYS A 402 -36.59 26.87 -22.62
CA LYS A 402 -37.77 27.68 -22.39
C LYS A 402 -37.51 28.45 -21.11
N THR A 403 -37.50 29.77 -21.27
CA THR A 403 -37.51 30.75 -20.19
C THR A 403 -38.80 30.61 -19.40
N ASP A 404 -38.85 29.65 -18.47
CA ASP A 404 -39.87 29.56 -17.44
C ASP A 404 -39.18 29.68 -16.07
N ALA A 405 -39.82 30.42 -15.16
CA ALA A 405 -39.25 30.96 -13.92
C ALA A 405 -38.36 29.97 -13.12
N ALA A 406 -37.19 30.44 -12.67
CA ALA A 406 -36.21 29.65 -11.90
C ALA A 406 -36.87 28.87 -10.75
N GLU A 407 -36.78 27.54 -10.79
CA GLU A 407 -37.34 26.66 -9.75
C GLU A 407 -36.63 26.91 -8.41
N VAL A 408 -37.41 27.26 -7.38
CA VAL A 408 -36.92 27.55 -6.02
C VAL A 408 -36.34 26.28 -5.38
N LYS A 409 -35.03 26.26 -5.13
CA LYS A 409 -34.32 25.13 -4.51
C LYS A 409 -34.82 24.90 -3.07
N LYS A 410 -34.84 23.63 -2.64
CA LYS A 410 -35.27 23.21 -1.29
C LYS A 410 -34.11 22.62 -0.48
N ALA A 411 -34.00 23.02 0.79
CA ALA A 411 -33.07 22.46 1.75
C ALA A 411 -33.82 21.77 2.89
N LEU A 412 -33.49 20.50 3.16
CA LEU A 412 -34.00 19.74 4.30
C LEU A 412 -32.98 19.75 5.44
N LEU A 413 -33.38 20.27 6.60
CA LEU A 413 -32.53 20.43 7.78
C LEU A 413 -33.05 19.54 8.93
N SER A 414 -32.23 18.58 9.37
CA SER A 414 -32.53 17.67 10.48
C SER A 414 -31.26 17.36 11.26
N VAL A 415 -30.91 18.21 12.23
CA VAL A 415 -29.64 18.13 12.95
C VAL A 415 -29.82 17.96 14.46
N TYR A 416 -29.04 17.04 15.03
CA TYR A 416 -28.84 16.91 16.47
C TYR A 416 -27.97 18.06 17.01
N ASP A 417 -26.73 18.17 16.52
CA ASP A 417 -25.82 19.27 16.81
C ASP A 417 -26.25 20.51 16.00
N LYS A 418 -26.56 21.58 16.73
CA LYS A 418 -27.12 22.83 16.20
C LYS A 418 -26.06 23.92 16.06
N SER A 419 -24.79 23.59 16.24
CA SER A 419 -23.67 24.50 16.01
C SER A 419 -23.77 25.12 14.60
N ASN A 420 -23.61 26.44 14.50
CA ASN A 420 -23.67 27.21 13.24
C ASN A 420 -24.96 27.04 12.39
N LEU A 421 -26.01 26.42 12.92
CA LEU A 421 -27.24 26.12 12.19
C LEU A 421 -27.97 27.40 11.73
N LEU A 422 -28.03 28.42 12.60
CA LEU A 422 -28.74 29.65 12.30
C LEU A 422 -28.06 30.46 11.18
N ASP A 423 -26.74 30.46 11.14
CA ASP A 423 -25.96 31.12 10.09
C ASP A 423 -26.18 30.42 8.74
N LEU A 424 -26.17 29.09 8.73
CA LEU A 424 -26.51 28.28 7.56
C LEU A 424 -27.93 28.57 7.07
N ALA A 425 -28.92 28.52 7.97
CA ALA A 425 -30.32 28.73 7.63
C ALA A 425 -30.57 30.14 7.07
N LYS A 426 -29.96 31.17 7.69
CA LYS A 426 -30.03 32.54 7.22
C LYS A 426 -29.38 32.70 5.84
N GLY A 427 -28.18 32.17 5.65
CA GLY A 427 -27.46 32.25 4.37
C GLY A 427 -28.21 31.57 3.22
N LEU A 428 -28.81 30.40 3.47
CA LEU A 428 -29.64 29.70 2.49
C LEU A 428 -30.90 30.50 2.13
N LYS A 429 -31.58 31.09 3.13
CA LYS A 429 -32.78 31.89 2.91
C LYS A 429 -32.48 33.16 2.11
N GLU A 430 -31.37 33.84 2.40
CA GLU A 430 -30.89 35.01 1.64
C GLU A 430 -30.58 34.65 0.18
N SER A 431 -30.14 33.41 -0.10
CA SER A 431 -29.92 32.88 -1.44
C SER A 431 -31.19 32.31 -2.10
N GLY A 432 -32.38 32.58 -1.57
CA GLY A 432 -33.66 32.16 -2.15
C GLY A 432 -33.99 30.69 -1.96
N VAL A 433 -33.31 29.97 -1.06
CA VAL A 433 -33.59 28.54 -0.78
C VAL A 433 -34.77 28.41 0.19
N ARG A 434 -35.71 27.53 -0.12
CA ARG A 434 -36.83 27.19 0.76
C ARG A 434 -36.40 26.14 1.79
N LEU A 435 -36.57 26.46 3.07
CA LEU A 435 -36.17 25.60 4.18
C LEU A 435 -37.31 24.65 4.58
N LEU A 436 -36.96 23.39 4.78
CA LEU A 436 -37.80 22.34 5.36
C LEU A 436 -37.08 21.81 6.60
N GLY A 437 -37.77 21.70 7.72
CA GLY A 437 -37.20 21.20 8.97
C GLY A 437 -38.13 20.25 9.71
N SER A 438 -37.59 19.51 10.68
CA SER A 438 -38.39 18.67 11.57
C SER A 438 -38.04 18.92 13.04
N GLY A 439 -39.04 18.75 13.91
CA GLY A 439 -38.87 18.74 15.37
C GLY A 439 -38.06 19.92 15.92
N GLY A 440 -37.06 19.61 16.75
CA GLY A 440 -36.21 20.60 17.42
C GLY A 440 -35.40 21.49 16.48
N THR A 441 -35.05 21.03 15.27
CA THR A 441 -34.34 21.85 14.27
C THR A 441 -35.25 22.96 13.75
N ALA A 442 -36.49 22.63 13.38
CA ALA A 442 -37.45 23.62 12.88
C ALA A 442 -37.85 24.63 13.98
N LYS A 443 -38.03 24.15 15.22
CA LYS A 443 -38.32 25.01 16.38
C LYS A 443 -37.27 26.10 16.57
N GLN A 444 -35.99 25.74 16.60
CA GLN A 444 -34.91 26.69 16.82
C GLN A 444 -34.79 27.74 15.70
N ILE A 445 -34.99 27.33 14.45
CA ILE A 445 -34.95 28.24 13.29
C ILE A 445 -36.13 29.23 13.33
N ARG A 446 -37.34 28.78 13.72
CA ARG A 446 -38.50 29.67 13.91
C ARG A 446 -38.32 30.65 15.06
N GLU A 447 -37.73 30.21 16.17
CA GLU A 447 -37.43 31.07 17.33
C GLU A 447 -36.45 32.20 16.96
N ALA A 448 -35.56 31.95 15.99
CA ALA A 448 -34.69 32.96 15.38
C ALA A 448 -35.40 33.83 14.32
N SER A 449 -36.72 33.74 14.18
CA SER A 449 -37.53 34.47 13.19
C SER A 449 -37.16 34.21 11.73
N ILE A 450 -36.62 33.03 11.42
CA ILE A 450 -36.34 32.58 10.05
C ILE A 450 -37.48 31.69 9.58
N GLU A 451 -38.03 31.97 8.39
CA GLU A 451 -39.14 31.17 7.82
C GLU A 451 -38.66 29.76 7.43
N ILE A 452 -39.31 28.74 7.98
CA ILE A 452 -39.07 27.33 7.71
C ILE A 452 -40.38 26.55 7.72
N ASN A 453 -40.57 25.68 6.71
CA ASN A 453 -41.70 24.76 6.62
C ASN A 453 -41.41 23.46 7.37
N ASP A 454 -42.46 22.75 7.77
CA ASP A 454 -42.32 21.44 8.40
C ASP A 454 -42.21 20.33 7.35
N VAL A 455 -41.49 19.25 7.68
CA VAL A 455 -41.49 18.03 6.85
C VAL A 455 -42.91 17.46 6.69
N SER A 456 -43.78 17.62 7.69
CA SER A 456 -45.21 17.24 7.59
C SER A 456 -45.95 17.98 6.48
N ASP A 457 -45.49 19.16 6.07
CA ASP A 457 -46.13 19.95 5.01
C ASP A 457 -46.00 19.27 3.64
N ILE A 458 -44.93 18.50 3.42
CA ILE A 458 -44.67 17.77 2.17
C ILE A 458 -45.06 16.30 2.26
N THR A 459 -45.03 15.69 3.44
CA THR A 459 -45.42 14.27 3.59
C THR A 459 -46.91 14.10 3.78
N LYS A 460 -47.62 15.12 4.29
CA LYS A 460 -49.02 15.05 4.75
C LYS A 460 -49.27 13.97 5.81
N ALA A 461 -48.21 13.39 6.37
CA ALA A 461 -48.28 12.39 7.43
C ALA A 461 -48.15 13.07 8.80
N PRO A 462 -48.92 12.63 9.83
CA PRO A 462 -48.76 13.14 11.18
C PRO A 462 -47.45 12.64 11.78
N GLU A 463 -46.90 13.40 12.74
CA GLU A 463 -45.81 12.89 13.57
C GLU A 463 -46.33 11.74 14.45
N MET A 464 -45.67 10.58 14.39
CA MET A 464 -46.09 9.38 15.10
C MET A 464 -44.88 8.61 15.65
N LEU A 465 -45.14 7.69 16.59
CA LEU A 465 -44.13 6.85 17.25
C LEU A 465 -43.00 7.68 17.89
N GLY A 466 -43.34 8.78 18.56
CA GLY A 466 -42.34 9.65 19.21
C GLY A 466 -41.37 10.32 18.24
N GLY A 467 -41.73 10.46 16.96
CA GLY A 467 -40.89 11.10 15.94
C GLY A 467 -39.94 10.15 15.21
N ARG A 468 -39.99 8.83 15.48
CA ARG A 468 -39.10 7.81 14.88
C ARG A 468 -39.21 7.70 13.35
N VAL A 469 -40.38 7.98 12.78
CA VAL A 469 -40.67 7.78 11.34
C VAL A 469 -41.00 9.08 10.59
N LYS A 470 -40.60 10.23 11.14
CA LYS A 470 -40.97 11.56 10.62
C LYS A 470 -40.44 11.87 9.20
N THR A 471 -39.31 11.29 8.79
CA THR A 471 -38.68 11.57 7.48
C THR A 471 -38.69 10.37 6.52
N LEU A 472 -39.09 9.18 6.99
CA LEU A 472 -39.11 7.93 6.21
C LEU A 472 -40.35 7.88 5.31
N HIS A 473 -40.42 8.79 4.34
CA HIS A 473 -41.57 8.95 3.46
C HIS A 473 -41.13 9.13 1.99
N PRO A 474 -41.86 8.58 1.00
CA PRO A 474 -41.54 8.76 -0.42
C PRO A 474 -41.45 10.22 -0.86
N ALA A 475 -42.27 11.11 -0.30
CA ALA A 475 -42.18 12.55 -0.60
C ALA A 475 -40.83 13.19 -0.20
N VAL A 476 -40.14 12.62 0.80
CA VAL A 476 -38.80 13.06 1.21
C VAL A 476 -37.75 12.35 0.36
N HIS A 477 -37.75 11.01 0.36
CA HIS A 477 -36.70 10.24 -0.29
C HIS A 477 -36.78 10.27 -1.82
N GLY A 478 -37.98 10.35 -2.41
CA GLY A 478 -38.17 10.61 -3.84
C GLY A 478 -37.60 11.98 -4.24
N GLY A 479 -37.85 13.02 -3.43
CA GLY A 479 -37.25 14.34 -3.64
C GLY A 479 -35.72 14.34 -3.56
N ILE A 480 -35.12 13.48 -2.72
CA ILE A 480 -33.66 13.33 -2.58
C ILE A 480 -33.06 12.42 -3.66
N LEU A 481 -33.71 11.31 -4.02
CA LEU A 481 -33.12 10.25 -4.84
C LEU A 481 -33.45 10.37 -6.33
N ALA A 482 -34.47 11.13 -6.71
CA ALA A 482 -34.78 11.35 -8.12
C ALA A 482 -33.55 11.88 -8.86
N ARG A 483 -33.24 11.30 -10.02
CA ARG A 483 -32.17 11.72 -10.92
C ARG A 483 -32.69 12.77 -11.89
N SER A 484 -31.79 13.47 -12.55
CA SER A 484 -32.14 14.47 -13.57
C SER A 484 -32.45 13.79 -14.91
N ILE A 485 -33.42 12.87 -14.94
CA ILE A 485 -33.79 12.08 -16.11
C ILE A 485 -35.31 12.14 -16.36
N PRO A 486 -35.79 11.96 -17.60
CA PRO A 486 -37.21 12.14 -17.94
C PRO A 486 -38.17 11.25 -17.15
N SER A 487 -37.82 9.99 -16.90
CA SER A 487 -38.66 9.03 -16.16
C SER A 487 -38.86 9.44 -14.70
N ASP A 488 -37.78 9.72 -13.97
CA ASP A 488 -37.84 10.19 -12.58
C ASP A 488 -38.62 11.52 -12.47
N GLN A 489 -38.49 12.43 -13.45
CA GLN A 489 -39.24 13.70 -13.47
C GLN A 489 -40.74 13.48 -13.69
N ALA A 490 -41.12 12.51 -14.53
CA ALA A 490 -42.51 12.12 -14.72
C ALA A 490 -43.10 11.55 -13.42
N ASP A 491 -42.35 10.71 -12.71
CA ASP A 491 -42.77 10.16 -11.40
C ASP A 491 -42.94 11.26 -10.35
N LEU A 492 -41.98 12.19 -10.23
CA LEU A 492 -42.08 13.33 -9.32
C LEU A 492 -43.34 14.16 -9.60
N THR A 493 -43.62 14.42 -10.87
CA THR A 493 -44.80 15.19 -11.30
C THR A 493 -46.09 14.45 -10.98
N ALA A 494 -46.16 13.15 -11.33
CA ALA A 494 -47.33 12.30 -11.09
C ALA A 494 -47.67 12.17 -9.61
N GLN A 495 -46.66 12.15 -8.74
CA GLN A 495 -46.82 12.02 -7.29
C GLN A 495 -46.84 13.36 -6.54
N ALA A 496 -46.78 14.49 -7.26
CA ALA A 496 -46.67 15.83 -6.69
C ALA A 496 -45.51 16.00 -5.68
N ILE A 497 -44.39 15.30 -5.93
CA ILE A 497 -43.18 15.35 -5.10
C ILE A 497 -42.24 16.41 -5.68
N SER A 498 -41.73 17.30 -4.83
CA SER A 498 -40.73 18.28 -5.26
C SER A 498 -39.30 17.80 -5.03
N PRO A 499 -38.35 18.14 -5.91
CA PRO A 499 -36.93 17.90 -5.68
C PRO A 499 -36.41 18.56 -4.40
N ILE A 500 -35.51 17.87 -3.70
CA ILE A 500 -34.72 18.39 -2.58
C ILE A 500 -33.27 18.50 -3.05
N SER A 501 -32.68 19.70 -2.92
CA SER A 501 -31.35 20.00 -3.46
C SER A 501 -30.25 19.96 -2.40
N ILE A 502 -30.60 20.22 -1.13
CA ILE A 502 -29.66 20.26 -0.02
C ILE A 502 -30.23 19.45 1.14
N VAL A 503 -29.40 18.61 1.76
CA VAL A 503 -29.73 17.84 2.97
C VAL A 503 -28.68 18.14 4.02
N VAL A 504 -29.11 18.75 5.12
CA VAL A 504 -28.27 19.08 6.27
C VAL A 504 -28.68 18.16 7.41
N CYS A 505 -27.82 17.24 7.79
CA CYS A 505 -28.16 16.21 8.76
C CYS A 505 -26.94 15.77 9.56
N ASN A 506 -27.02 15.75 10.89
CA ASN A 506 -26.02 15.11 11.73
C ASN A 506 -26.73 14.21 12.76
N LEU A 507 -26.05 13.14 13.17
CA LEU A 507 -26.66 12.04 13.93
C LEU A 507 -26.59 12.30 15.43
N TYR A 508 -27.43 11.58 16.18
CA TYR A 508 -27.28 11.47 17.63
C TYR A 508 -25.89 10.90 17.97
N PRO A 509 -25.21 11.38 19.02
CA PRO A 509 -23.87 10.93 19.36
C PRO A 509 -23.94 9.59 20.12
N PHE A 510 -24.18 8.48 19.40
CA PHE A 510 -24.40 7.15 19.99
C PHE A 510 -23.28 6.74 20.95
N GLU A 511 -22.02 6.96 20.58
CA GLU A 511 -20.86 6.70 21.45
C GLU A 511 -20.93 7.48 22.77
N ALA A 512 -21.37 8.74 22.73
CA ALA A 512 -21.57 9.54 23.93
C ALA A 512 -22.77 9.06 24.77
N THR A 513 -23.81 8.52 24.13
CA THR A 513 -24.95 7.90 24.83
C THR A 513 -24.52 6.65 25.58
N VAL A 514 -23.82 5.70 24.93
CA VAL A 514 -23.42 4.44 25.57
C VAL A 514 -22.29 4.62 26.59
N ALA A 515 -21.54 5.73 26.52
CA ALA A 515 -20.56 6.10 27.54
C ALA A 515 -21.16 6.63 28.86
N LYS A 516 -22.47 6.94 28.91
CA LYS A 516 -23.11 7.42 30.14
C LYS A 516 -23.20 6.27 31.17
N PRO A 517 -22.84 6.50 32.44
CA PRO A 517 -22.83 5.46 33.49
C PRO A 517 -24.19 4.76 33.73
N ASP A 518 -25.29 5.44 33.42
CA ASP A 518 -26.67 5.00 33.62
C ASP A 518 -27.37 4.58 32.31
N CYS A 519 -26.62 4.43 31.21
CA CYS A 519 -27.19 3.98 29.94
C CYS A 519 -27.64 2.51 30.05
N THR A 520 -28.93 2.28 29.88
CA THR A 520 -29.49 0.93 29.73
C THR A 520 -29.48 0.52 28.25
N LEU A 521 -29.52 -0.78 27.98
CA LEU A 521 -29.71 -1.29 26.62
C LEU A 521 -30.95 -0.68 25.94
N ALA A 522 -32.06 -0.51 26.68
CA ALA A 522 -33.26 0.12 26.14
C ALA A 522 -33.02 1.59 25.73
N ASN A 523 -32.30 2.36 26.56
CA ASN A 523 -31.94 3.75 26.25
C ASN A 523 -31.00 3.82 25.03
N ALA A 524 -30.00 2.93 24.97
CA ALA A 524 -29.08 2.87 23.82
C ALA A 524 -29.84 2.54 22.52
N VAL A 525 -30.77 1.59 22.56
CA VAL A 525 -31.59 1.21 21.39
C VAL A 525 -32.53 2.33 20.95
N GLU A 526 -33.09 3.11 21.89
CA GLU A 526 -33.93 4.27 21.57
C GLU A 526 -33.15 5.35 20.79
N ASP A 527 -31.88 5.57 21.16
CA ASP A 527 -31.01 6.60 20.58
C ASP A 527 -30.40 6.20 19.21
N ILE A 528 -30.74 5.03 18.65
CA ILE A 528 -30.31 4.62 17.30
C ILE A 528 -31.09 5.41 16.25
N ASP A 529 -30.37 6.23 15.48
CA ASP A 529 -30.98 7.09 14.46
C ASP A 529 -31.21 6.34 13.15
N ILE A 530 -32.47 6.10 12.82
CA ILE A 530 -32.87 5.50 11.53
C ILE A 530 -33.06 6.59 10.45
N GLY A 531 -33.74 7.67 10.80
CA GLY A 531 -34.13 8.72 9.86
C GLY A 531 -32.92 9.49 9.35
N GLY A 532 -32.04 9.95 10.24
CA GLY A 532 -30.83 10.70 9.90
C GLY A 532 -29.86 9.90 9.05
N VAL A 533 -29.61 8.62 9.39
CA VAL A 533 -28.75 7.73 8.59
C VAL A 533 -29.31 7.57 7.18
N THR A 534 -30.63 7.35 7.06
CA THR A 534 -31.28 7.19 5.74
C THR A 534 -31.20 8.47 4.92
N LEU A 535 -31.40 9.65 5.53
CA LEU A 535 -31.25 10.95 4.86
C LEU A 535 -29.84 11.15 4.32
N LEU A 536 -28.82 10.88 5.15
CA LEU A 536 -27.42 11.03 4.78
C LEU A 536 -27.04 10.08 3.64
N ARG A 537 -27.37 8.80 3.75
CA ARG A 537 -27.05 7.80 2.72
C ARG A 537 -27.77 8.09 1.41
N ALA A 538 -29.05 8.52 1.47
CA ALA A 538 -29.80 8.88 0.28
C ALA A 538 -29.20 10.11 -0.43
N ALA A 539 -28.87 11.15 0.33
CA ALA A 539 -28.27 12.37 -0.22
C ALA A 539 -26.85 12.13 -0.76
N ALA A 540 -26.02 11.38 -0.02
CA ALA A 540 -24.67 11.02 -0.43
C ALA A 540 -24.67 10.08 -1.66
N LYS A 541 -25.64 9.16 -1.77
CA LYS A 541 -25.83 8.34 -2.98
C LYS A 541 -26.10 9.21 -4.20
N ASN A 542 -26.94 10.24 -4.06
CA ASN A 542 -27.33 11.12 -5.16
C ASN A 542 -26.52 12.44 -5.18
N HIS A 543 -25.24 12.40 -4.77
CA HIS A 543 -24.39 13.59 -4.64
C HIS A 543 -24.08 14.29 -5.98
N GLU A 544 -24.40 13.66 -7.10
CA GLU A 544 -24.36 14.30 -8.41
C GLU A 544 -25.30 15.53 -8.45
N ARG A 545 -26.49 15.41 -7.84
CA ARG A 545 -27.53 16.45 -7.78
C ARG A 545 -27.69 17.07 -6.39
N VAL A 546 -27.59 16.27 -5.33
CA VAL A 546 -27.90 16.66 -3.95
C VAL A 546 -26.63 17.02 -3.20
N ILE A 547 -26.69 18.11 -2.44
CA ILE A 547 -25.61 18.51 -1.54
C ILE A 547 -25.95 18.00 -0.15
N VAL A 548 -25.16 17.07 0.36
CA VAL A 548 -25.27 16.59 1.74
C VAL A 548 -24.30 17.38 2.62
N LEU A 549 -24.70 17.77 3.83
CA LEU A 549 -23.83 18.39 4.82
C LEU A 549 -24.02 17.67 6.15
N SER A 550 -22.97 16.93 6.57
CA SER A 550 -22.99 16.14 7.80
C SER A 550 -22.30 16.80 8.99
N ASP A 551 -21.51 17.84 8.75
CA ASP A 551 -20.61 18.43 9.75
C ASP A 551 -20.81 19.96 9.79
N PRO A 552 -21.16 20.55 10.95
CA PRO A 552 -21.27 21.99 11.12
C PRO A 552 -20.03 22.81 10.74
N ALA A 553 -18.83 22.21 10.74
CA ALA A 553 -17.60 22.87 10.31
C ALA A 553 -17.59 23.19 8.81
N ASP A 554 -18.35 22.46 7.99
CA ASP A 554 -18.40 22.64 6.54
C ASP A 554 -19.38 23.74 6.10
N TYR A 555 -20.23 24.25 7.01
CA TYR A 555 -21.32 25.15 6.65
C TYR A 555 -20.84 26.47 6.03
N ALA A 556 -19.75 27.04 6.54
CA ALA A 556 -19.20 28.29 6.04
C ALA A 556 -18.60 28.13 4.63
N GLU A 557 -17.73 27.13 4.43
CA GLU A 557 -17.15 26.80 3.12
C GLU A 557 -18.23 26.50 2.08
N PHE A 558 -19.27 25.75 2.48
CA PHE A 558 -20.42 25.48 1.63
C PHE A 558 -21.16 26.76 1.24
N LEU A 559 -21.48 27.65 2.18
CA LEU A 559 -22.21 28.88 1.91
C LEU A 559 -21.43 29.81 0.97
N ASP A 560 -20.12 29.93 1.17
CA ASP A 560 -19.26 30.74 0.31
C ASP A 560 -19.26 30.19 -1.12
N ALA A 561 -19.05 28.88 -1.27
CA ALA A 561 -19.11 28.23 -2.58
C ALA A 561 -20.51 28.36 -3.23
N TRP A 562 -21.58 28.22 -2.46
CA TRP A 562 -22.96 28.33 -2.93
C TRP A 562 -23.30 29.74 -3.43
N LYS A 563 -22.88 30.76 -2.69
CA LYS A 563 -23.07 32.17 -3.06
C LYS A 563 -22.23 32.53 -4.29
N SER A 564 -20.96 32.15 -4.32
CA SER A 564 -20.07 32.42 -5.47
C SER A 564 -20.49 31.67 -6.74
N GLY A 565 -21.06 30.47 -6.60
CA GLY A 565 -21.55 29.66 -7.72
C GLY A 565 -23.01 29.94 -8.10
N ASN A 566 -23.62 31.02 -7.61
CA ASN A 566 -25.02 31.39 -7.88
C ASN A 566 -26.02 30.23 -7.70
N GLY A 567 -25.91 29.50 -6.59
CA GLY A 567 -26.77 28.35 -6.30
C GLY A 567 -26.27 27.01 -6.84
N THR A 568 -24.98 26.94 -7.20
CA THR A 568 -24.29 25.70 -7.57
C THR A 568 -22.95 25.59 -6.84
N ILE A 569 -22.45 24.37 -6.63
CA ILE A 569 -21.10 24.13 -6.08
C ILE A 569 -20.37 23.10 -6.95
N SER A 570 -19.03 23.03 -6.86
CA SER A 570 -18.22 22.11 -7.67
C SER A 570 -18.51 20.64 -7.35
N SER A 571 -18.28 19.75 -8.32
CA SER A 571 -18.37 18.30 -8.11
C SER A 571 -17.39 17.81 -7.05
N SER A 572 -16.18 18.37 -7.01
CA SER A 572 -15.19 18.06 -5.98
C SER A 572 -15.72 18.32 -4.56
N LEU A 573 -16.43 19.42 -4.35
CA LEU A 573 -17.00 19.76 -3.05
C LEU A 573 -18.19 18.85 -2.69
N ARG A 574 -19.04 18.49 -3.67
CA ARG A 574 -20.10 17.49 -3.47
C ARG A 574 -19.53 16.12 -3.12
N ASN A 575 -18.47 15.70 -3.80
CA ASN A 575 -17.78 14.43 -3.54
C ASN A 575 -17.16 14.41 -2.13
N LYS A 576 -16.55 15.52 -1.70
CA LYS A 576 -16.02 15.70 -0.34
C LYS A 576 -17.13 15.51 0.71
N PHE A 577 -18.27 16.17 0.54
CA PHE A 577 -19.34 16.04 1.52
C PHE A 577 -20.04 14.67 1.49
N ALA A 578 -20.17 14.06 0.31
CA ALA A 578 -20.67 12.69 0.17
C ALA A 578 -19.77 11.67 0.87
N LEU A 579 -18.44 11.80 0.72
CA LEU A 579 -17.46 10.99 1.44
C LEU A 579 -17.65 11.14 2.95
N LYS A 580 -17.68 12.38 3.47
CA LYS A 580 -17.91 12.64 4.90
C LYS A 580 -19.21 12.03 5.42
N ALA A 581 -20.30 12.08 4.64
CA ALA A 581 -21.57 11.48 5.02
C ALA A 581 -21.52 9.94 5.09
N PHE A 582 -20.84 9.28 4.15
CA PHE A 582 -20.62 7.83 4.21
C PHE A 582 -19.65 7.42 5.32
N GLU A 583 -18.59 8.19 5.57
CA GLU A 583 -17.66 7.95 6.69
C GLU A 583 -18.38 8.08 8.04
N MET A 584 -19.22 9.11 8.21
CA MET A 584 -19.99 9.30 9.44
C MET A 584 -20.97 8.15 9.69
N THR A 585 -21.69 7.69 8.65
CA THR A 585 -22.63 6.57 8.79
C THR A 585 -21.92 5.23 9.01
N SER A 586 -20.76 5.02 8.40
CA SER A 586 -19.90 3.85 8.63
C SER A 586 -19.38 3.79 10.07
N ALA A 587 -18.89 4.92 10.60
CA ALA A 587 -18.45 5.03 11.99
C ALA A 587 -19.62 4.79 12.97
N TYR A 588 -20.79 5.34 12.67
CA TYR A 588 -22.00 5.18 13.48
C TYR A 588 -22.44 3.71 13.61
N ASP A 589 -22.55 2.99 12.48
CA ASP A 589 -22.92 1.56 12.48
C ASP A 589 -21.83 0.69 13.11
N SER A 590 -20.56 1.09 12.98
CA SER A 590 -19.44 0.42 13.65
C SER A 590 -19.54 0.53 15.18
N ALA A 591 -19.90 1.70 15.71
CA ALA A 591 -20.13 1.91 17.14
C ALA A 591 -21.31 1.08 17.65
N ILE A 592 -22.43 1.06 16.92
CA ILE A 592 -23.62 0.25 17.24
C ILE A 592 -23.25 -1.23 17.27
N SER A 593 -22.63 -1.75 16.21
CA SER A 593 -22.24 -3.16 16.14
C SER A 593 -21.22 -3.54 17.21
N GLY A 594 -20.32 -2.63 17.58
CA GLY A 594 -19.39 -2.79 18.69
C GLY A 594 -20.10 -2.95 20.03
N TYR A 595 -21.06 -2.07 20.31
CA TYR A 595 -21.88 -2.13 21.51
C TYR A 595 -22.72 -3.43 21.57
N PHE A 596 -23.36 -3.82 20.46
CA PHE A 596 -24.12 -5.06 20.41
C PHE A 596 -23.24 -6.31 20.60
N ARG A 597 -22.01 -6.33 20.06
CA ARG A 597 -21.05 -7.41 20.35
C ARG A 597 -20.73 -7.52 21.83
N GLU A 598 -20.59 -6.39 22.52
CA GLU A 598 -20.38 -6.35 23.97
C GLU A 598 -21.58 -6.88 24.75
N GLN A 599 -22.80 -6.49 24.37
CA GLN A 599 -24.02 -6.88 25.09
C GLN A 599 -24.47 -8.32 24.83
N TYR A 600 -24.14 -8.91 23.67
CA TYR A 600 -24.76 -10.16 23.23
C TYR A 600 -23.79 -11.27 22.81
N ALA A 601 -22.52 -10.95 22.56
CA ALA A 601 -21.56 -11.88 21.95
C ALA A 601 -20.17 -11.83 22.60
N SER A 602 -20.12 -11.49 23.89
CA SER A 602 -18.87 -11.36 24.65
C SER A 602 -18.64 -12.55 25.58
N SER A 603 -17.38 -12.96 25.74
CA SER A 603 -17.00 -14.19 26.48
C SER A 603 -17.22 -14.13 28.00
N ASP A 604 -17.45 -12.94 28.56
CA ASP A 604 -17.77 -12.68 29.95
C ASP A 604 -19.27 -12.76 30.28
N LEU A 605 -20.11 -12.99 29.27
CA LEU A 605 -21.55 -13.21 29.44
C LEU A 605 -21.85 -14.66 29.84
N SER A 606 -22.92 -14.87 30.61
CA SER A 606 -23.42 -16.22 30.91
C SER A 606 -24.01 -16.89 29.65
N PRO A 607 -24.08 -18.24 29.59
CA PRO A 607 -24.69 -18.95 28.47
C PRO A 607 -26.12 -18.50 28.16
N GLU A 608 -26.88 -18.07 29.17
CA GLU A 608 -28.25 -17.57 29.03
C GLU A 608 -28.31 -16.14 28.47
N GLN A 609 -27.23 -15.37 28.59
CA GLN A 609 -27.11 -14.00 28.10
C GLN A 609 -26.55 -13.91 26.68
N LEU A 610 -25.84 -14.94 26.22
CA LEU A 610 -25.30 -15.01 24.86
C LEU A 610 -26.44 -15.15 23.84
N ALA A 611 -26.48 -14.26 22.86
CA ALA A 611 -27.44 -14.32 21.76
C ALA A 611 -26.96 -15.20 20.59
N GLY A 612 -25.73 -15.70 20.65
CA GLY A 612 -25.11 -16.48 19.58
C GLY A 612 -23.68 -16.89 19.90
N GLU A 613 -22.86 -17.04 18.86
CA GLU A 613 -21.44 -17.37 19.04
C GLU A 613 -20.68 -16.22 19.71
N VAL A 614 -19.64 -16.56 20.47
CA VAL A 614 -18.75 -15.56 21.09
C VAL A 614 -17.90 -14.90 20.00
N GLN A 615 -18.03 -13.59 19.86
CA GLN A 615 -17.32 -12.76 18.87
C GLN A 615 -16.31 -11.80 19.52
N ARG A 616 -16.44 -11.56 20.83
CA ARG A 616 -15.64 -10.60 21.60
C ARG A 616 -15.11 -11.26 22.87
N THR A 617 -13.92 -10.85 23.29
CA THR A 617 -13.37 -11.11 24.62
C THR A 617 -12.81 -9.81 25.19
N PRO A 618 -13.24 -9.37 26.39
CA PRO A 618 -12.64 -8.23 27.06
C PRO A 618 -11.22 -8.58 27.54
N LEU A 619 -10.33 -7.60 27.51
CA LEU A 619 -8.94 -7.73 27.97
C LEU A 619 -8.69 -6.76 29.12
N ARG A 620 -7.86 -7.19 30.08
CA ARG A 620 -7.56 -6.40 31.29
C ARG A 620 -7.00 -5.00 30.97
N TYR A 621 -6.19 -4.90 29.92
CA TYR A 621 -5.57 -3.69 29.37
C TYR A 621 -4.90 -4.05 28.02
N GLY A 622 -4.44 -3.05 27.29
CA GLY A 622 -3.72 -3.19 26.01
C GLY A 622 -2.29 -3.69 26.18
N ALA A 623 -1.34 -3.16 25.41
CA ALA A 623 0.07 -3.55 25.54
C ALA A 623 0.62 -3.23 26.95
N ASN A 624 0.12 -2.16 27.59
CA ASN A 624 0.55 -1.71 28.92
C ASN A 624 -0.65 -1.47 29.86
N PRO A 625 -0.47 -1.56 31.20
CA PRO A 625 -1.57 -1.43 32.17
C PRO A 625 -2.41 -0.15 32.10
N HIS A 626 -1.83 0.97 31.65
CA HIS A 626 -2.53 2.25 31.54
C HIS A 626 -3.42 2.37 30.29
N GLN A 627 -3.26 1.45 29.32
CA GLN A 627 -4.03 1.44 28.06
C GLN A 627 -5.34 0.67 28.27
N LYS A 628 -6.35 1.33 28.81
CA LYS A 628 -7.69 0.76 29.04
C LYS A 628 -8.75 1.65 28.37
N PRO A 629 -9.86 1.07 27.87
CA PRO A 629 -10.17 -0.36 27.81
C PRO A 629 -9.37 -1.10 26.70
N ALA A 630 -9.46 -2.43 26.68
CA ALA A 630 -8.92 -3.27 25.61
C ALA A 630 -9.81 -4.49 25.37
N GLN A 631 -9.82 -4.99 24.13
CA GLN A 631 -10.63 -6.14 23.71
C GLN A 631 -10.01 -6.84 22.50
N ALA A 632 -10.35 -8.12 22.31
CA ALA A 632 -10.14 -8.85 21.07
C ALA A 632 -11.50 -9.24 20.49
N PHE A 633 -11.71 -9.03 19.18
CA PHE A 633 -12.99 -9.34 18.54
C PHE A 633 -12.83 -9.70 17.06
N VAL A 634 -13.86 -10.36 16.53
CA VAL A 634 -14.09 -10.54 15.09
C VAL A 634 -15.38 -9.83 14.67
N THR A 635 -15.46 -9.43 13.40
CA THR A 635 -16.67 -8.81 12.82
C THR A 635 -17.57 -9.81 12.11
N LYS A 636 -17.08 -11.04 11.88
CA LYS A 636 -17.80 -12.14 11.25
C LYS A 636 -17.44 -13.46 11.93
N GLY A 637 -18.41 -14.35 12.07
CA GLY A 637 -18.26 -15.66 12.71
C GLY A 637 -17.91 -15.56 14.20
N LYS A 638 -17.38 -16.65 14.75
CA LYS A 638 -16.91 -16.77 16.14
C LYS A 638 -15.41 -16.47 16.29
N LEU A 639 -14.98 -16.13 17.50
CA LEU A 639 -13.57 -16.17 17.86
C LEU A 639 -13.01 -17.58 17.61
N PRO A 640 -11.81 -17.71 17.01
CA PRO A 640 -11.27 -19.00 16.59
C PRO A 640 -10.70 -19.82 17.74
N PHE A 641 -10.61 -19.26 18.93
CA PHE A 641 -10.27 -20.00 20.14
C PHE A 641 -11.49 -20.07 21.05
N LYS A 642 -11.72 -21.24 21.65
CA LYS A 642 -12.70 -21.37 22.72
C LYS A 642 -12.25 -20.49 23.90
N GLY A 643 -13.22 -19.97 24.68
CA GLY A 643 -12.90 -19.29 25.94
C GLY A 643 -11.88 -20.08 26.74
N ALA A 644 -10.99 -19.39 27.46
CA ALA A 644 -9.85 -20.04 28.10
C ALA A 644 -10.31 -21.22 28.99
N LEU A 645 -9.78 -22.42 28.72
CA LEU A 645 -10.11 -23.63 29.49
C LEU A 645 -9.63 -23.54 30.95
N ALA A 646 -8.69 -22.63 31.20
CA ALA A 646 -8.20 -22.18 32.49
C ALA A 646 -7.56 -20.79 32.33
N GLY A 647 -7.59 -19.97 33.39
CA GLY A 647 -7.03 -18.61 33.37
C GLY A 647 -7.75 -17.67 32.40
N SER A 648 -7.08 -16.57 32.03
CA SER A 648 -7.59 -15.58 31.06
C SER A 648 -6.43 -14.95 30.28
N PRO A 649 -6.53 -14.77 28.94
CA PRO A 649 -5.46 -14.18 28.16
C PRO A 649 -5.39 -12.65 28.36
N GLY A 650 -4.17 -12.09 28.39
CA GLY A 650 -3.92 -10.66 28.20
C GLY A 650 -3.69 -10.30 26.73
N TYR A 651 -3.57 -9.00 26.43
CA TYR A 651 -3.32 -8.49 25.08
C TYR A 651 -2.05 -9.07 24.45
N ILE A 652 -0.91 -8.98 25.16
CA ILE A 652 0.37 -9.55 24.70
C ILE A 652 0.29 -11.08 24.57
N ASN A 653 -0.46 -11.75 25.47
CA ASN A 653 -0.64 -13.21 25.36
C ASN A 653 -1.33 -13.61 24.06
N LEU A 654 -2.32 -12.84 23.59
CA LEU A 654 -2.96 -13.11 22.29
C LEU A 654 -2.03 -12.81 21.12
N LEU A 655 -1.20 -11.76 21.19
CA LEU A 655 -0.17 -11.51 20.16
C LEU A 655 0.80 -12.69 20.04
N ASP A 656 1.29 -13.20 21.18
CA ASP A 656 2.16 -14.37 21.20
C ASP A 656 1.42 -15.63 20.72
N ALA A 657 0.25 -15.92 21.27
CA ALA A 657 -0.52 -17.13 20.99
C ALA A 657 -0.89 -17.26 19.51
N LEU A 658 -1.39 -16.19 18.89
CA LEU A 658 -1.89 -16.22 17.51
C LEU A 658 -0.75 -16.35 16.50
N ASN A 659 0.39 -15.69 16.72
CA ASN A 659 1.58 -15.88 15.88
C ASN A 659 2.19 -17.28 16.09
N ALA A 660 2.30 -17.73 17.34
CA ALA A 660 2.85 -19.03 17.68
C ALA A 660 2.01 -20.18 17.11
N TYR A 661 0.68 -20.09 17.19
CA TYR A 661 -0.21 -21.11 16.64
C TYR A 661 -0.11 -21.18 15.11
N ALA A 662 -0.09 -20.04 14.43
CA ALA A 662 0.08 -19.99 12.99
C ALA A 662 1.40 -20.66 12.55
N LEU A 663 2.49 -20.40 13.27
CA LEU A 663 3.79 -21.04 13.03
C LEU A 663 3.75 -22.56 13.18
N VAL A 664 3.19 -23.09 14.28
CA VAL A 664 3.19 -24.56 14.50
C VAL A 664 2.20 -25.27 13.56
N SER A 665 1.11 -24.60 13.20
CA SER A 665 0.16 -25.11 12.20
C SER A 665 0.82 -25.26 10.84
N GLU A 666 1.56 -24.24 10.38
CA GLU A 666 2.27 -24.29 9.09
C GLU A 666 3.45 -25.27 9.12
N LEU A 667 4.14 -25.43 10.25
CA LEU A 667 5.17 -26.47 10.42
C LEU A 667 4.60 -27.88 10.29
N GLN A 668 3.48 -28.16 10.95
CA GLN A 668 2.81 -29.45 10.85
C GLN A 668 2.29 -29.70 9.44
N GLU A 669 1.72 -28.69 8.78
CA GLU A 669 1.26 -28.78 7.39
C GLU A 669 2.43 -29.10 6.44
N ALA A 670 3.55 -28.39 6.55
CA ALA A 670 4.69 -28.52 5.66
C ALA A 670 5.48 -29.83 5.86
N LEU A 671 5.59 -30.30 7.11
CA LEU A 671 6.48 -31.41 7.46
C LEU A 671 5.75 -32.71 7.86
N GLN A 672 4.44 -32.65 8.07
CA GLN A 672 3.62 -33.78 8.53
C GLN A 672 4.16 -34.37 9.86
N LEU A 673 4.68 -33.51 10.73
CA LEU A 673 5.20 -33.84 12.05
C LEU A 673 4.56 -32.93 13.10
N PRO A 674 4.26 -33.43 14.32
CA PRO A 674 3.86 -32.57 15.43
C PRO A 674 4.93 -31.50 15.68
N ALA A 675 4.50 -30.27 15.90
CA ALA A 675 5.35 -29.10 16.07
C ALA A 675 4.99 -28.35 17.35
N ALA A 676 5.99 -27.67 17.89
CA ALA A 676 5.83 -26.83 19.07
C ALA A 676 6.67 -25.56 18.93
N ALA A 677 6.21 -24.49 19.57
CA ALA A 677 6.91 -23.22 19.65
C ALA A 677 6.82 -22.61 21.04
N SER A 678 7.89 -21.93 21.43
CA SER A 678 8.01 -21.11 22.64
C SER A 678 8.13 -19.65 22.19
N PHE A 679 7.14 -18.82 22.48
CA PHE A 679 7.10 -17.41 22.09
C PHE A 679 7.31 -16.48 23.28
N LYS A 680 7.99 -15.36 23.02
CA LYS A 680 8.15 -14.26 23.96
C LYS A 680 8.26 -12.95 23.20
N HIS A 681 7.44 -11.96 23.56
CA HIS A 681 7.45 -10.63 22.92
C HIS A 681 7.27 -10.69 21.39
N VAL A 682 6.31 -11.49 20.94
CA VAL A 682 5.87 -11.62 19.54
C VAL A 682 6.99 -12.15 18.63
N SER A 683 7.86 -12.99 19.16
CA SER A 683 8.87 -13.74 18.40
C SER A 683 9.14 -15.10 19.05
N PRO A 684 9.50 -16.12 18.26
CA PRO A 684 9.88 -17.42 18.80
C PRO A 684 11.21 -17.33 19.54
N ALA A 685 11.21 -17.66 20.84
CA ALA A 685 12.42 -18.04 21.57
C ALA A 685 13.00 -19.36 21.03
N GLY A 686 12.12 -20.24 20.54
CA GLY A 686 12.47 -21.41 19.75
C GLY A 686 11.24 -22.10 19.16
N ALA A 687 11.47 -22.92 18.14
CA ALA A 687 10.46 -23.71 17.46
C ALA A 687 11.07 -25.03 16.99
N ALA A 688 10.29 -26.10 16.98
CA ALA A 688 10.77 -27.41 16.55
C ALA A 688 9.64 -28.34 16.10
N VAL A 689 10.02 -29.40 15.37
CA VAL A 689 9.19 -30.56 15.04
C VAL A 689 9.60 -31.80 15.86
N GLY A 690 8.69 -32.76 15.94
CA GLY A 690 8.76 -33.94 16.80
C GLY A 690 9.69 -35.03 16.31
N LEU A 691 10.99 -34.76 16.30
CA LEU A 691 12.04 -35.77 16.12
C LEU A 691 12.53 -36.28 17.48
N GLU A 692 12.83 -37.58 17.56
CA GLU A 692 13.30 -38.24 18.79
C GLU A 692 14.53 -37.54 19.37
N LEU A 693 14.59 -37.44 20.71
CA LEU A 693 15.74 -36.92 21.42
C LEU A 693 16.75 -38.03 21.67
N ASN A 694 18.02 -37.77 21.37
CA ASN A 694 19.09 -38.63 21.87
C ASN A 694 19.35 -38.40 23.37
N ASP A 695 20.14 -39.27 24.01
CA ASP A 695 20.35 -39.21 25.47
C ASP A 695 21.04 -37.92 25.93
N VAL A 696 21.92 -37.34 25.12
CA VAL A 696 22.54 -36.05 25.41
C VAL A 696 21.49 -34.93 25.37
N GLU A 697 20.62 -34.92 24.36
CA GLU A 697 19.55 -33.93 24.22
C GLU A 697 18.54 -34.02 25.36
N LYS A 698 18.22 -35.22 25.84
CA LYS A 698 17.36 -35.39 27.02
C LYS A 698 17.94 -34.65 28.23
N ILE A 699 19.25 -34.76 28.47
CA ILE A 699 19.96 -34.05 29.54
C ILE A 699 19.97 -32.53 29.29
N VAL A 700 20.34 -32.10 28.07
CA VAL A 700 20.45 -30.66 27.72
C VAL A 700 19.12 -29.92 27.86
N TYR A 701 18.02 -30.61 27.53
CA TYR A 701 16.66 -30.08 27.65
C TYR A 701 16.02 -30.38 29.02
N GLY A 702 16.71 -31.10 29.90
CA GLY A 702 16.27 -31.41 31.26
C GLY A 702 15.01 -32.27 31.30
N VAL A 703 14.91 -33.25 30.41
CA VAL A 703 13.76 -34.16 30.26
C VAL A 703 14.12 -35.63 30.48
N GLU A 704 15.38 -35.93 30.83
CA GLU A 704 15.88 -37.26 31.18
C GLU A 704 15.23 -37.85 32.44
N ASP A 705 14.72 -36.99 33.32
CA ASP A 705 14.11 -37.33 34.61
C ASP A 705 12.60 -37.62 34.53
N LEU A 706 11.99 -37.46 33.36
CA LEU A 706 10.56 -37.75 33.17
C LEU A 706 10.28 -39.24 33.25
N LYS A 707 9.19 -39.59 33.92
CA LYS A 707 8.73 -40.99 34.03
C LYS A 707 7.92 -41.40 32.81
N GLU A 708 7.20 -40.45 32.23
CA GLU A 708 6.39 -40.63 31.04
C GLU A 708 7.29 -40.73 29.80
N PRO A 709 7.02 -41.68 28.88
CA PRO A 709 7.76 -41.77 27.62
C PRO A 709 7.53 -40.49 26.79
N LEU A 710 8.61 -39.96 26.21
CA LEU A 710 8.53 -38.78 25.36
C LEU A 710 7.80 -39.11 24.06
N THR A 711 6.69 -38.43 23.81
CA THR A 711 5.98 -38.44 22.53
C THR A 711 6.66 -37.50 21.53
N PRO A 712 6.35 -37.58 20.22
CA PRO A 712 6.86 -36.61 19.23
C PRO A 712 6.54 -35.15 19.60
N LEU A 713 5.35 -34.86 20.12
CA LEU A 713 4.99 -33.50 20.55
C LEU A 713 5.79 -33.05 21.78
N ALA A 714 6.00 -33.95 22.75
CA ALA A 714 6.83 -33.67 23.92
C ALA A 714 8.29 -33.39 23.53
N CYS A 715 8.84 -34.15 22.57
CA CYS A 715 10.15 -33.91 21.98
C CYS A 715 10.22 -32.54 21.28
N ALA A 716 9.20 -32.18 20.49
CA ALA A 716 9.11 -30.88 19.83
C ALA A 716 9.14 -29.75 20.86
N TYR A 717 8.33 -29.83 21.93
CA TYR A 717 8.30 -28.79 22.95
C TYR A 717 9.61 -28.71 23.75
N ALA A 718 10.20 -29.85 24.11
CA ALA A 718 11.51 -29.89 24.77
C ALA A 718 12.60 -29.19 23.93
N ARG A 719 12.61 -29.41 22.61
CA ARG A 719 13.51 -28.72 21.66
C ARG A 719 13.20 -27.22 21.58
N ALA A 720 11.95 -26.85 21.37
CA ALA A 720 11.52 -25.46 21.20
C ALA A 720 11.88 -24.60 22.41
N ARG A 721 11.56 -25.05 23.64
CA ARG A 721 11.98 -24.38 24.88
C ARG A 721 13.49 -24.46 25.09
N GLY A 722 14.08 -25.57 24.66
CA GLY A 722 15.50 -25.88 24.83
C GLY A 722 16.45 -25.04 23.99
N ALA A 723 15.97 -24.40 22.91
CA ALA A 723 16.76 -23.50 22.07
C ALA A 723 17.40 -22.37 22.90
N ASP A 724 16.57 -21.64 23.64
CA ASP A 724 16.98 -20.57 24.56
C ASP A 724 16.07 -20.59 25.80
N ARG A 725 16.59 -21.18 26.89
CA ARG A 725 15.82 -21.38 28.13
C ARG A 725 15.55 -20.08 28.87
N MET A 726 16.47 -19.11 28.79
CA MET A 726 16.31 -17.80 29.41
C MET A 726 15.21 -17.01 28.72
N SER A 727 15.23 -16.98 27.39
CA SER A 727 14.21 -16.29 26.59
C SER A 727 12.84 -16.97 26.71
N SER A 728 12.81 -18.29 26.94
CA SER A 728 11.58 -19.05 27.19
C SER A 728 11.03 -18.91 28.62
N PHE A 729 11.65 -18.11 29.49
CA PHE A 729 11.13 -17.87 30.84
C PHE A 729 9.83 -17.04 30.77
N GLY A 730 8.71 -17.67 31.14
CA GLY A 730 7.38 -17.08 30.93
C GLY A 730 7.01 -17.03 29.45
N ASP A 731 7.35 -18.05 28.68
CA ASP A 731 6.93 -18.21 27.29
C ASP A 731 5.41 -18.33 27.15
N PHE A 732 4.90 -18.02 25.97
CA PHE A 732 3.61 -18.52 25.51
C PHE A 732 3.84 -19.68 24.54
N ILE A 733 3.24 -20.83 24.83
CA ILE A 733 3.51 -22.08 24.13
C ILE A 733 2.45 -22.28 23.04
N ALA A 734 2.85 -22.72 21.86
CA ALA A 734 1.93 -23.25 20.86
C ALA A 734 2.25 -24.70 20.52
N LEU A 735 1.21 -25.51 20.33
CA LEU A 735 1.28 -26.92 19.95
C LEU A 735 0.41 -27.15 18.73
N SER A 736 0.93 -27.83 17.71
CA SER A 736 0.17 -28.10 16.47
C SER A 736 -0.80 -29.27 16.58
N ALA A 737 -0.63 -30.13 17.60
CA ALA A 737 -1.42 -31.32 17.87
C ALA A 737 -1.98 -31.28 19.30
N PRO A 738 -3.02 -32.09 19.62
CA PRO A 738 -3.58 -32.13 20.98
C PRO A 738 -2.50 -32.39 22.04
N CYS A 739 -2.52 -31.60 23.11
CA CYS A 739 -1.54 -31.70 24.19
C CYS A 739 -1.72 -33.02 24.95
N ASP A 740 -0.65 -33.82 25.01
CA ASP A 740 -0.59 -35.07 25.76
C ASP A 740 0.00 -34.89 27.17
N LEU A 741 -0.11 -35.95 27.99
CA LEU A 741 0.37 -35.95 29.37
C LEU A 741 1.88 -35.67 29.46
N ALA A 742 2.70 -36.26 28.60
CA ALA A 742 4.16 -36.08 28.62
C ALA A 742 4.53 -34.60 28.38
N THR A 743 3.90 -33.97 27.39
CA THR A 743 4.06 -32.54 27.08
C THR A 743 3.59 -31.69 28.26
N ALA A 744 2.42 -31.97 28.82
CA ALA A 744 1.89 -31.25 29.98
C ALA A 744 2.80 -31.38 31.21
N LYS A 745 3.45 -32.53 31.43
CA LYS A 745 4.42 -32.72 32.52
C LYS A 745 5.67 -31.87 32.33
N ILE A 746 6.18 -31.74 31.10
CA ILE A 746 7.27 -30.80 30.81
C ILE A 746 6.82 -29.38 31.14
N ILE A 747 5.66 -28.95 30.64
CA ILE A 747 5.13 -27.59 30.89
C ILE A 747 4.93 -27.36 32.39
N SER A 748 4.39 -28.32 33.13
CA SER A 748 3.98 -28.18 34.54
C SER A 748 5.08 -27.70 35.48
N ARG A 749 6.32 -28.10 35.23
CA ARG A 749 7.50 -27.82 36.06
C ARG A 749 8.30 -26.60 35.60
N GLU A 750 7.89 -25.96 34.52
CA GLU A 750 8.56 -24.82 33.91
C GLU A 750 7.79 -23.51 34.14
N VAL A 751 8.47 -22.36 34.08
CA VAL A 751 7.79 -21.05 34.13
C VAL A 751 7.32 -20.68 32.73
N SER A 752 6.00 -20.51 32.59
CA SER A 752 5.30 -20.23 31.33
C SER A 752 4.06 -19.36 31.61
N ASP A 753 3.66 -18.54 30.65
CA ASP A 753 2.51 -17.63 30.73
C ASP A 753 1.22 -18.23 30.18
N GLY A 754 1.31 -19.16 29.23
CA GLY A 754 0.13 -19.87 28.72
C GLY A 754 0.48 -20.86 27.61
N VAL A 755 -0.53 -21.62 27.18
CA VAL A 755 -0.43 -22.57 26.06
C VAL A 755 -1.66 -22.50 25.17
N ILE A 756 -1.45 -22.58 23.85
CA ILE A 756 -2.49 -22.75 22.84
C ILE A 756 -2.28 -24.05 22.05
N ALA A 757 -3.33 -24.83 21.86
CA ALA A 757 -3.31 -26.09 21.12
C ALA A 757 -4.67 -26.36 20.45
N PRO A 758 -4.78 -27.26 19.45
CA PRO A 758 -6.07 -27.64 18.89
C PRO A 758 -6.92 -28.53 19.82
N GLY A 759 -6.36 -28.96 20.97
CA GLY A 759 -7.03 -29.80 21.94
C GLY A 759 -6.10 -30.23 23.08
N TYR A 760 -6.65 -30.90 24.09
CA TYR A 760 -5.92 -31.39 25.26
C TYR A 760 -6.49 -32.76 25.68
N SER A 761 -5.65 -33.72 26.06
CA SER A 761 -6.13 -34.89 26.78
C SER A 761 -6.66 -34.50 28.17
N GLU A 762 -7.53 -35.31 28.76
CA GLU A 762 -8.09 -35.03 30.08
C GLU A 762 -6.97 -34.90 31.14
N GLU A 763 -6.01 -35.82 31.13
CA GLU A 763 -4.89 -35.83 32.07
C GLU A 763 -3.93 -34.66 31.85
N ALA A 764 -3.73 -34.25 30.59
CA ALA A 764 -2.93 -33.07 30.26
C ALA A 764 -3.58 -31.80 30.83
N LEU A 765 -4.89 -31.64 30.63
CA LEU A 765 -5.64 -30.49 31.11
C LEU A 765 -5.66 -30.42 32.65
N GLU A 766 -5.82 -31.55 33.34
CA GLU A 766 -5.74 -31.63 34.80
C GLU A 766 -4.39 -31.16 35.36
N VAL A 767 -3.29 -31.47 34.65
CA VAL A 767 -1.95 -31.03 35.03
C VAL A 767 -1.79 -29.53 34.81
N LEU A 768 -2.21 -29.03 33.65
CA LEU A 768 -2.03 -27.62 33.28
C LEU A 768 -2.88 -26.68 34.15
N LYS A 769 -4.12 -27.08 34.50
CA LYS A 769 -5.02 -26.32 35.39
C LYS A 769 -4.42 -26.05 36.77
N LYS A 770 -3.46 -26.85 37.24
CA LYS A 770 -2.83 -26.65 38.56
C LYS A 770 -1.73 -25.58 38.54
N LYS A 771 -1.23 -25.18 37.36
CA LYS A 771 -0.18 -24.16 37.24
C LYS A 771 -0.72 -22.79 37.64
N LYS A 772 0.18 -21.94 38.16
CA LYS A 772 -0.13 -20.57 38.63
C LYS A 772 -1.39 -20.51 39.50
N ALA A 773 -1.53 -21.47 40.42
CA ALA A 773 -2.67 -21.57 41.33
C ALA A 773 -4.06 -21.55 40.65
N GLY A 774 -4.18 -22.09 39.43
CA GLY A 774 -5.42 -22.08 38.66
C GLY A 774 -5.51 -20.99 37.58
N GLU A 775 -4.59 -20.03 37.59
CA GLU A 775 -4.63 -18.86 36.70
C GLU A 775 -3.81 -19.03 35.41
N TYR A 776 -3.23 -20.21 35.18
CA TYR A 776 -2.46 -20.47 33.97
C TYR A 776 -3.36 -20.47 32.73
N CYS A 777 -3.01 -19.67 31.72
CA CYS A 777 -3.83 -19.48 30.52
C CYS A 777 -3.74 -20.70 29.60
N VAL A 778 -4.87 -21.37 29.37
CA VAL A 778 -4.98 -22.52 28.46
C VAL A 778 -6.01 -22.21 27.39
N LEU A 779 -5.57 -22.11 26.13
CA LEU A 779 -6.41 -21.76 24.98
C LEU A 779 -6.56 -22.95 24.04
N GLU A 780 -7.80 -23.24 23.62
CA GLU A 780 -8.08 -24.25 22.60
C GLU A 780 -8.43 -23.56 21.28
N MET A 781 -7.62 -23.79 20.24
CA MET A 781 -7.81 -23.20 18.91
C MET A 781 -8.62 -24.12 18.01
N ASP A 782 -9.51 -23.56 17.21
CA ASP A 782 -10.19 -24.26 16.12
C ASP A 782 -9.19 -24.50 14.98
N PRO A 783 -8.76 -25.74 14.70
CA PRO A 783 -7.77 -26.02 13.66
C PRO A 783 -8.31 -25.78 12.25
N THR A 784 -9.61 -25.59 12.08
CA THR A 784 -10.25 -25.33 10.77
C THR A 784 -10.35 -23.84 10.45
N TYR A 785 -10.00 -22.97 11.40
CA TYR A 785 -10.06 -21.54 11.20
C TYR A 785 -9.06 -21.06 10.15
N VAL A 786 -9.55 -20.27 9.20
CA VAL A 786 -8.73 -19.57 8.21
C VAL A 786 -9.01 -18.07 8.32
N PRO A 787 -7.99 -17.22 8.58
CA PRO A 787 -8.18 -15.77 8.67
C PRO A 787 -8.51 -15.16 7.30
N GLU A 788 -9.13 -13.97 7.30
CA GLU A 788 -9.40 -13.23 6.06
C GLU A 788 -8.08 -12.89 5.32
N LYS A 789 -8.16 -12.78 3.99
CA LYS A 789 -6.99 -12.47 3.14
C LYS A 789 -6.40 -11.09 3.42
N SER A 790 -7.25 -10.11 3.78
CA SER A 790 -6.80 -8.76 4.10
C SER A 790 -6.68 -8.58 5.60
N GLU A 791 -5.61 -7.92 6.02
CA GLU A 791 -5.41 -7.48 7.40
C GLU A 791 -5.27 -5.94 7.44
N THR A 792 -5.70 -5.34 8.55
CA THR A 792 -5.59 -3.90 8.78
C THR A 792 -5.06 -3.67 10.18
N ARG A 793 -4.13 -2.70 10.30
CA ARG A 793 -3.62 -2.22 11.59
C ARG A 793 -3.57 -0.71 11.60
N GLN A 794 -3.58 -0.11 12.79
CA GLN A 794 -3.37 1.32 12.95
C GLN A 794 -1.98 1.63 13.47
N VAL A 795 -1.34 2.62 12.86
CA VAL A 795 -0.07 3.20 13.31
C VAL A 795 -0.24 4.71 13.37
N PHE A 796 -0.10 5.29 14.56
CA PHE A 796 -0.27 6.74 14.79
C PHE A 796 -1.60 7.29 14.22
N GLY A 797 -2.70 6.56 14.42
CA GLY A 797 -4.03 6.93 13.92
C GLY A 797 -4.26 6.68 12.42
N ILE A 798 -3.26 6.23 11.68
CA ILE A 798 -3.36 5.91 10.25
C ILE A 798 -3.61 4.42 10.08
N SER A 799 -4.65 4.05 9.34
CA SER A 799 -4.93 2.66 8.97
C SER A 799 -4.03 2.21 7.81
N LEU A 800 -3.28 1.13 8.03
CA LEU A 800 -2.49 0.43 7.02
C LEU A 800 -3.18 -0.90 6.71
N GLN A 801 -3.53 -1.12 5.45
CA GLN A 801 -4.20 -2.33 4.98
C GLN A 801 -3.34 -3.05 3.95
N GLN A 802 -3.23 -4.37 4.08
CA GLN A 802 -2.51 -5.23 3.15
C GLN A 802 -3.18 -6.60 3.04
N ASN A 803 -2.71 -7.44 2.11
CA ASN A 803 -2.96 -8.88 2.19
C ASN A 803 -2.05 -9.47 3.28
N ARG A 804 -2.56 -10.42 4.05
CA ARG A 804 -1.76 -11.17 5.02
C ARG A 804 -0.68 -11.99 4.30
N ASN A 805 0.40 -12.31 5.00
CA ASN A 805 1.42 -13.23 4.49
C ASN A 805 0.92 -14.69 4.55
N ASP A 806 0.31 -15.17 3.47
CA ASP A 806 -0.20 -16.53 3.30
C ASP A 806 0.74 -17.44 2.48
N ALA A 807 1.97 -16.99 2.21
CA ALA A 807 2.95 -17.75 1.45
C ALA A 807 3.28 -19.09 2.13
N LYS A 808 3.23 -20.18 1.35
CA LYS A 808 3.52 -21.53 1.81
C LYS A 808 5.02 -21.81 1.69
N ILE A 809 5.60 -22.38 2.75
CA ILE A 809 7.01 -22.75 2.81
C ILE A 809 7.11 -24.25 2.63
N THR A 810 7.45 -24.67 1.41
CA THR A 810 7.54 -26.08 1.01
C THR A 810 8.96 -26.39 0.50
N PRO A 811 9.34 -27.66 0.31
CA PRO A 811 10.65 -28.03 -0.24
C PRO A 811 10.99 -27.31 -1.55
N GLU A 812 10.00 -27.02 -2.39
CA GLU A 812 10.15 -26.36 -3.69
C GLU A 812 10.76 -24.95 -3.57
N LEU A 813 10.56 -24.26 -2.44
CA LEU A 813 11.14 -22.95 -2.18
C LEU A 813 12.67 -22.97 -2.23
N PHE A 814 13.29 -24.11 -1.92
CA PHE A 814 14.74 -24.29 -1.85
C PHE A 814 15.34 -24.94 -3.11
N SER A 815 14.55 -25.10 -4.18
CA SER A 815 14.97 -25.77 -5.42
C SER A 815 16.02 -24.99 -6.22
N ASN A 816 16.03 -23.66 -6.12
CA ASN A 816 17.00 -22.80 -6.79
C ASN A 816 18.32 -22.72 -6.02
N ILE A 817 19.10 -23.80 -6.10
CA ILE A 817 20.44 -23.87 -5.53
C ILE A 817 21.43 -23.15 -6.45
N VAL A 818 22.08 -22.10 -5.94
CA VAL A 818 22.98 -21.22 -6.71
C VAL A 818 24.46 -21.55 -6.53
N SER A 819 24.86 -22.14 -5.40
CA SER A 819 26.22 -22.63 -5.13
C SER A 819 26.63 -23.80 -6.03
N ALA A 820 27.93 -24.00 -6.25
CA ALA A 820 28.49 -25.16 -6.94
C ALA A 820 28.09 -26.50 -6.30
N ASN A 821 28.06 -26.58 -4.96
CA ASN A 821 27.54 -27.74 -4.26
C ASN A 821 25.99 -27.75 -4.32
N LYS A 822 25.43 -28.81 -4.91
CA LYS A 822 23.98 -28.99 -5.11
C LYS A 822 23.36 -30.04 -4.17
N ASP A 823 24.15 -30.66 -3.29
CA ASP A 823 23.67 -31.72 -2.40
C ASP A 823 22.89 -31.14 -1.22
N LEU A 824 21.56 -31.14 -1.34
CA LEU A 824 20.64 -30.72 -0.28
C LEU A 824 19.87 -31.94 0.26
N PRO A 825 20.36 -32.59 1.33
CA PRO A 825 19.74 -33.80 1.87
C PRO A 825 18.41 -33.49 2.56
N ARG A 826 17.54 -34.50 2.66
CA ARG A 826 16.20 -34.37 3.26
C ARG A 826 16.20 -33.74 4.65
N GLN A 827 17.18 -34.08 5.50
CA GLN A 827 17.27 -33.48 6.84
C GLN A 827 17.55 -31.96 6.77
N ALA A 828 18.39 -31.51 5.84
CA ALA A 828 18.66 -30.09 5.64
C ALA A 828 17.41 -29.35 5.12
N VAL A 829 16.60 -29.99 4.27
CA VAL A 829 15.30 -29.44 3.83
C VAL A 829 14.34 -29.28 5.01
N ILE A 830 14.24 -30.28 5.89
CA ILE A 830 13.42 -30.19 7.11
C ILE A 830 13.88 -29.01 7.98
N ASP A 831 15.18 -28.91 8.21
CA ASP A 831 15.76 -27.86 9.05
C ASP A 831 15.58 -26.48 8.41
N LEU A 832 15.69 -26.36 7.08
CA LEU A 832 15.44 -25.12 6.34
C LEU A 832 13.97 -24.70 6.43
N ILE A 833 13.02 -25.63 6.31
CA ILE A 833 11.60 -25.35 6.51
C ILE A 833 11.36 -24.82 7.94
N VAL A 834 11.94 -25.48 8.96
CA VAL A 834 11.85 -25.02 10.35
C VAL A 834 12.41 -23.61 10.52
N ALA A 835 13.61 -23.34 9.99
CA ALA A 835 14.24 -22.03 10.07
C ALA A 835 13.42 -20.96 9.34
N THR A 836 13.02 -21.20 8.09
CA THR A 836 12.31 -20.22 7.25
C THR A 836 10.89 -19.93 7.78
N LEU A 837 10.14 -20.94 8.24
CA LEU A 837 8.84 -20.71 8.89
C LEU A 837 8.98 -19.95 10.21
N ALA A 838 10.04 -20.21 11.00
CA ALA A 838 10.30 -19.41 12.19
C ALA A 838 10.47 -17.92 11.86
N LEU A 839 11.19 -17.61 10.78
CA LEU A 839 11.43 -16.24 10.33
C LEU A 839 10.17 -15.53 9.86
N LYS A 840 9.25 -16.24 9.19
CA LYS A 840 7.94 -15.70 8.79
C LYS A 840 7.14 -15.09 9.96
N TYR A 841 7.37 -15.57 11.18
CA TYR A 841 6.70 -15.14 12.42
C TYR A 841 7.66 -14.52 13.44
N THR A 842 8.84 -14.05 13.00
CA THR A 842 9.82 -13.35 13.84
C THR A 842 9.87 -11.87 13.46
N GLN A 843 9.90 -10.97 14.44
CA GLN A 843 10.04 -9.53 14.18
C GLN A 843 11.32 -9.26 13.37
N SER A 844 11.20 -8.52 12.27
CA SER A 844 12.30 -8.28 11.33
C SER A 844 13.27 -7.17 11.78
N ASN A 845 14.52 -7.18 11.32
CA ASN A 845 15.16 -8.23 10.50
C ASN A 845 15.51 -9.46 11.33
N SER A 846 15.37 -10.64 10.72
CA SER A 846 15.52 -11.91 11.40
C SER A 846 16.40 -12.93 10.65
N VAL A 847 17.20 -13.70 11.41
CA VAL A 847 18.06 -14.79 10.93
C VAL A 847 17.95 -15.97 11.88
N ALA A 848 17.82 -17.18 11.33
CA ALA A 848 17.60 -18.40 12.11
C ALA A 848 18.59 -19.49 11.72
N TYR A 849 19.15 -20.15 12.73
CA TYR A 849 19.96 -21.35 12.63
C TYR A 849 19.14 -22.51 13.15
N ALA A 850 19.09 -23.60 12.38
CA ALA A 850 18.36 -24.80 12.75
C ALA A 850 19.20 -26.06 12.54
N LEU A 851 18.93 -27.07 13.35
CA LEU A 851 19.56 -28.39 13.29
C LEU A 851 18.63 -29.45 13.89
N ARG A 852 18.48 -30.59 13.23
CA ARG A 852 17.65 -31.73 13.70
C ARG A 852 16.22 -31.31 14.03
N GLY A 853 15.59 -30.58 13.12
CA GLY A 853 14.19 -30.16 13.19
C GLY A 853 13.91 -29.09 14.25
N SER A 854 14.93 -28.37 14.74
CA SER A 854 14.78 -27.36 15.79
C SER A 854 15.58 -26.11 15.49
N ILE A 855 15.03 -24.95 15.87
CA ILE A 855 15.81 -23.73 16.05
C ILE A 855 16.86 -23.97 17.13
N ILE A 856 18.09 -23.55 16.85
CA ILE A 856 19.22 -23.57 17.80
C ILE A 856 19.80 -22.17 18.05
N GLY A 857 19.50 -21.21 17.18
CA GLY A 857 19.84 -19.80 17.38
C GLY A 857 18.99 -18.90 16.48
N LEU A 858 18.45 -17.83 17.03
CA LEU A 858 17.54 -16.93 16.31
C LEU A 858 17.78 -15.48 16.72
N GLY A 859 17.88 -14.61 15.72
CA GLY A 859 17.92 -13.17 15.89
C GLY A 859 16.64 -12.52 15.41
N ALA A 860 16.14 -11.57 16.20
CA ALA A 860 14.88 -10.88 15.97
C ALA A 860 15.06 -9.36 16.17
N GLY A 861 14.28 -8.57 15.44
CA GLY A 861 14.17 -7.12 15.59
C GLY A 861 15.45 -6.33 15.30
N GLN A 862 16.39 -6.92 14.54
CA GLN A 862 17.67 -6.27 14.28
C GLN A 862 17.60 -5.36 13.07
N GLN A 863 18.45 -4.33 13.03
CA GLN A 863 18.48 -3.34 11.95
C GLN A 863 19.58 -3.61 10.91
N SER A 864 20.63 -4.34 11.31
CA SER A 864 21.74 -4.73 10.45
C SER A 864 21.74 -6.24 10.25
N ARG A 865 21.80 -6.70 8.98
CA ARG A 865 21.78 -8.12 8.64
C ARG A 865 22.93 -8.88 9.31
N ILE A 866 24.15 -8.36 9.22
CA ILE A 866 25.32 -9.01 9.82
C ILE A 866 25.24 -9.03 11.35
N HIS A 867 24.66 -8.01 11.99
CA HIS A 867 24.43 -8.05 13.44
C HIS A 867 23.39 -9.11 13.80
N CYS A 868 22.33 -9.26 13.01
CA CYS A 868 21.36 -10.34 13.18
C CYS A 868 22.01 -11.72 13.02
N THR A 869 22.80 -11.93 11.96
CA THR A 869 23.54 -13.18 11.71
C THR A 869 24.53 -13.49 12.85
N ARG A 870 25.22 -12.48 13.39
CA ARG A 870 26.13 -12.65 14.53
C ARG A 870 25.38 -13.03 15.80
N LEU A 871 24.28 -12.33 16.12
CA LEU A 871 23.47 -12.59 17.30
C LEU A 871 22.85 -13.99 17.25
N ALA A 872 22.21 -14.34 16.14
CA ALA A 872 21.63 -15.67 15.93
C ALA A 872 22.69 -16.78 16.02
N GLY A 873 23.85 -16.56 15.37
CA GLY A 873 24.97 -17.49 15.44
C GLY A 873 25.53 -17.63 16.85
N SER A 874 25.63 -16.55 17.64
CA SER A 874 26.13 -16.61 19.01
C SER A 874 25.18 -17.37 19.93
N LYS A 875 23.87 -17.28 19.68
CA LYS A 875 22.88 -18.15 20.35
C LYS A 875 23.09 -19.61 19.98
N ALA A 876 23.32 -19.93 18.71
CA ALA A 876 23.64 -21.30 18.27
C ALA A 876 24.93 -21.83 18.90
N ASP A 877 25.97 -20.99 19.02
CA ASP A 877 27.23 -21.35 19.67
C ASP A 877 27.02 -21.67 21.16
N ASN A 878 26.23 -20.85 21.87
CA ASN A 878 25.89 -21.08 23.28
C ASN A 878 25.03 -22.33 23.47
N TRP A 879 24.05 -22.56 22.59
CA TRP A 879 23.27 -23.79 22.55
C TRP A 879 24.20 -25.02 22.39
N TRP A 880 25.18 -24.94 21.51
CA TRP A 880 26.11 -26.04 21.30
C TRP A 880 27.05 -26.26 22.48
N LEU A 881 27.53 -25.20 23.14
CA LEU A 881 28.35 -25.30 24.34
C LEU A 881 27.61 -25.98 25.51
N ARG A 882 26.28 -25.90 25.56
CA ARG A 882 25.47 -26.68 26.54
C ARG A 882 25.59 -28.19 26.37
N HIS A 883 26.03 -28.65 25.20
CA HIS A 883 26.31 -30.07 24.91
C HIS A 883 27.74 -30.49 25.27
N HIS A 884 28.57 -29.58 25.80
CA HIS A 884 29.94 -29.90 26.18
C HIS A 884 29.94 -30.93 27.34
N PRO A 885 30.76 -32.00 27.31
CA PRO A 885 30.74 -33.05 28.34
C PRO A 885 30.85 -32.51 29.77
N ARG A 886 31.74 -31.55 30.00
CA ARG A 886 31.88 -30.89 31.30
C ARG A 886 30.62 -30.16 31.78
N VAL A 887 29.78 -29.66 30.87
CA VAL A 887 28.50 -28.99 31.21
C VAL A 887 27.43 -30.01 31.55
N LEU A 888 27.40 -31.14 30.84
CA LEU A 888 26.46 -32.25 31.12
C LEU A 888 26.70 -32.87 32.50
N GLU A 889 27.95 -32.84 32.97
CA GLU A 889 28.40 -33.45 34.23
C GLU A 889 28.54 -32.43 35.38
N PHE A 890 27.86 -31.29 35.32
CA PHE A 890 27.98 -30.26 36.37
C PHE A 890 27.64 -30.79 37.76
N PRO A 891 28.55 -30.61 38.76
CA PRO A 891 28.39 -31.17 40.10
C PRO A 891 27.51 -30.26 40.96
N PHE A 892 26.25 -30.07 40.57
CA PHE A 892 25.29 -29.29 41.34
C PHE A 892 25.04 -29.90 42.72
N LYS A 893 24.93 -29.05 43.75
CA LYS A 893 24.52 -29.48 45.09
C LYS A 893 23.12 -30.10 45.06
N LYS A 894 22.88 -31.03 45.98
CA LYS A 894 21.54 -31.58 46.18
C LYS A 894 20.55 -30.47 46.59
N GLY A 895 19.43 -30.36 45.88
CA GLY A 895 18.36 -29.38 46.17
C GLY A 895 18.35 -28.14 45.29
N VAL A 896 19.37 -27.91 44.45
CA VAL A 896 19.36 -26.80 43.47
C VAL A 896 18.22 -26.99 42.47
N LYS A 897 17.40 -25.95 42.28
CA LYS A 897 16.20 -26.00 41.43
C LYS A 897 16.57 -25.98 39.95
N ARG A 898 15.67 -26.50 39.10
CA ARG A 898 15.85 -26.55 37.64
C ARG A 898 16.17 -25.19 37.01
N ALA A 899 15.45 -24.14 37.40
CA ALA A 899 15.67 -22.79 36.90
C ALA A 899 17.06 -22.23 37.29
N GLU A 900 17.53 -22.51 38.50
CA GLU A 900 18.85 -22.11 38.98
C GLU A 900 19.96 -22.85 38.22
N LYS A 901 19.80 -24.16 38.00
CA LYS A 901 20.71 -24.93 37.14
C LYS A 901 20.77 -24.38 35.72
N ALA A 902 19.61 -24.01 35.17
CA ALA A 902 19.53 -23.48 33.82
C ALA A 902 20.30 -22.16 33.68
N ASN A 903 20.03 -21.21 34.57
CA ASN A 903 20.74 -19.93 34.61
C ASN A 903 22.25 -20.11 34.83
N ALA A 904 22.65 -20.99 35.75
CA ALA A 904 24.06 -21.26 36.03
C ALA A 904 24.82 -21.82 34.82
N ILE A 905 24.18 -22.73 34.06
CA ILE A 905 24.73 -23.24 32.79
C ILE A 905 24.84 -22.14 31.76
N ASP A 906 23.81 -21.32 31.59
CA ASP A 906 23.75 -20.28 30.56
C ASP A 906 24.81 -19.19 30.81
N LEU A 907 25.03 -18.78 32.08
CA LEU A 907 26.13 -17.90 32.48
C LEU A 907 27.51 -18.50 32.15
N PHE A 908 27.70 -19.79 32.45
CA PHE A 908 28.97 -20.47 32.19
C PHE A 908 29.31 -20.55 30.70
N VAL A 909 28.34 -20.92 29.86
CA VAL A 909 28.58 -21.05 28.42
C VAL A 909 28.71 -19.68 27.74
N GLY A 910 28.01 -18.66 28.24
CA GLY A 910 28.12 -17.27 27.78
C GLY A 910 29.53 -16.71 27.92
N GLY A 911 30.29 -17.18 28.92
CA GLY A 911 31.71 -16.83 29.09
C GLY A 911 31.94 -15.43 29.67
N GLU A 912 30.92 -14.86 30.33
CA GLU A 912 31.04 -13.61 31.07
C GLU A 912 31.84 -13.82 32.36
N GLU A 913 32.69 -12.86 32.72
CA GLU A 913 33.42 -12.87 33.99
C GLU A 913 32.48 -12.48 35.13
N LEU A 914 32.16 -13.42 36.00
CA LEU A 914 31.32 -13.17 37.18
C LEU A 914 32.15 -12.51 38.27
N GLU A 915 31.59 -11.47 38.92
CA GLU A 915 32.26 -10.72 39.98
C GLU A 915 31.43 -10.64 41.26
N GLY A 916 32.10 -10.35 42.38
CA GLY A 916 31.45 -10.02 43.66
C GLY A 916 30.41 -11.04 44.14
N GLY A 917 29.22 -10.54 44.46
CA GLY A 917 28.11 -11.34 45.00
C GLY A 917 27.50 -12.33 44.00
N GLU A 918 27.51 -12.00 42.70
CA GLU A 918 26.99 -12.88 41.65
C GLU A 918 27.88 -14.13 41.49
N LYS A 919 29.21 -13.94 41.50
CA LYS A 919 30.17 -15.04 41.53
C LYS A 919 29.96 -15.94 42.76
N ALA A 920 29.87 -15.35 43.95
CA ALA A 920 29.66 -16.12 45.18
C ALA A 920 28.34 -16.90 45.15
N GLN A 921 27.26 -16.30 44.62
CA GLN A 921 25.98 -16.97 44.45
C GLN A 921 26.08 -18.13 43.47
N TRP A 922 26.71 -17.92 42.31
CA TRP A 922 26.88 -18.96 41.28
C TRP A 922 27.74 -20.12 41.81
N GLU A 923 28.89 -19.84 42.44
CA GLU A 923 29.77 -20.86 43.04
C GLU A 923 29.07 -21.67 44.13
N SER A 924 28.15 -21.05 44.88
CA SER A 924 27.41 -21.72 45.95
C SER A 924 26.53 -22.89 45.47
N LEU A 925 26.19 -22.94 44.18
CA LEU A 925 25.33 -23.97 43.58
C LEU A 925 26.04 -25.31 43.35
N PHE A 926 27.38 -25.36 43.44
CA PHE A 926 28.17 -26.53 43.07
C PHE A 926 28.85 -27.19 44.28
N GLU A 927 28.91 -28.52 44.30
CA GLU A 927 29.72 -29.29 45.25
C GLU A 927 31.21 -28.99 45.03
N THR A 928 31.62 -28.95 43.75
CA THR A 928 32.95 -28.54 43.31
C THR A 928 32.79 -27.50 42.21
N VAL A 929 33.32 -26.29 42.41
CA VAL A 929 33.19 -25.21 41.43
C VAL A 929 33.84 -25.61 40.10
N PRO A 930 33.10 -25.65 38.97
CA PRO A 930 33.68 -26.04 37.70
C PRO A 930 34.56 -24.92 37.15
N ALA A 931 35.80 -25.26 36.75
CA ALA A 931 36.71 -24.31 36.12
C ALA A 931 36.13 -23.79 34.78
N PRO A 932 36.43 -22.54 34.35
CA PRO A 932 36.02 -22.06 33.03
C PRO A 932 36.54 -22.96 31.89
N LEU A 933 35.80 -23.00 30.77
CA LEU A 933 36.30 -23.62 29.54
C LEU A 933 37.40 -22.74 28.94
N SER A 934 38.57 -23.32 28.69
CA SER A 934 39.66 -22.66 27.96
C SER A 934 39.26 -22.32 26.52
N ALA A 935 39.96 -21.37 25.91
CA ALA A 935 39.74 -21.01 24.51
C ALA A 935 39.98 -22.20 23.55
N GLU A 936 40.88 -23.11 23.91
CA GLU A 936 41.14 -24.33 23.13
C GLU A 936 40.00 -25.34 23.23
N GLU A 937 39.49 -25.61 24.44
CA GLU A 937 38.30 -26.48 24.64
C GLU A 937 37.10 -25.94 23.87
N ARG A 938 36.84 -24.62 23.95
CA ARG A 938 35.75 -23.98 23.20
C ARG A 938 35.91 -24.15 21.69
N ARG A 939 37.11 -23.92 21.14
CA ARG A 939 37.38 -24.11 19.71
C ARG A 939 37.24 -25.58 19.28
N ALA A 940 37.78 -26.51 20.07
CA ALA A 940 37.71 -27.94 19.79
C ALA A 940 36.26 -28.47 19.83
N HIS A 941 35.43 -27.96 20.74
CA HIS A 941 34.01 -28.29 20.79
C HIS A 941 33.23 -27.65 19.65
N ALA A 942 33.45 -26.37 19.37
CA ALA A 942 32.79 -25.66 18.26
C ALA A 942 33.06 -26.32 16.90
N ALA A 943 34.28 -26.84 16.67
CA ALA A 943 34.64 -27.54 15.44
C ALA A 943 33.85 -28.85 15.20
N LYS A 944 33.17 -29.39 16.23
CA LYS A 944 32.32 -30.59 16.12
C LYS A 944 30.89 -30.28 15.70
N LEU A 945 30.47 -29.01 15.70
CA LEU A 945 29.15 -28.62 15.20
C LEU A 945 29.18 -28.61 13.67
N ASP A 946 28.35 -29.43 13.05
CA ASP A 946 28.28 -29.56 11.60
C ASP A 946 26.83 -29.84 11.14
N GLY A 947 26.57 -29.60 9.86
CA GLY A 947 25.27 -29.85 9.22
C GLY A 947 24.19 -28.83 9.55
N VAL A 948 24.54 -27.69 10.15
CA VAL A 948 23.58 -26.64 10.52
C VAL A 948 23.05 -25.95 9.26
N VAL A 949 21.78 -25.56 9.29
CA VAL A 949 21.21 -24.68 8.27
C VAL A 949 21.10 -23.25 8.80
N CYS A 950 21.22 -22.25 7.93
CA CYS A 950 20.93 -20.87 8.27
C CYS A 950 20.00 -20.25 7.22
N SER A 951 18.87 -19.71 7.68
CA SER A 951 17.91 -18.99 6.85
C SER A 951 17.87 -17.51 7.21
N SER A 952 17.55 -16.65 6.24
CA SER A 952 17.41 -15.19 6.41
C SER A 952 16.12 -14.71 5.77
N ASP A 953 15.37 -13.83 6.48
CA ASP A 953 14.09 -13.27 5.99
C ASP A 953 14.25 -12.33 4.78
N ALA A 954 15.46 -11.82 4.53
CA ALA A 954 15.85 -11.05 3.35
C ALA A 954 17.24 -11.45 2.85
N PHE A 955 17.61 -10.96 1.65
CA PHE A 955 18.92 -11.24 1.04
C PHE A 955 20.10 -10.86 1.94
N PHE A 956 21.25 -11.48 1.71
CA PHE A 956 22.51 -11.09 2.36
C PHE A 956 23.14 -9.90 1.62
N PRO A 957 23.34 -8.74 2.26
CA PRO A 957 23.96 -7.60 1.60
C PRO A 957 25.45 -7.81 1.29
N PHE A 958 26.14 -8.62 2.10
CA PHE A 958 27.58 -8.87 1.98
C PHE A 958 27.95 -10.33 2.37
N PRO A 959 29.10 -10.84 1.87
CA PRO A 959 29.58 -12.19 2.16
C PRO A 959 29.94 -12.46 3.63
N ASP A 960 30.11 -11.41 4.44
CA ASP A 960 30.40 -11.52 5.87
C ASP A 960 29.35 -12.34 6.64
N ASN A 961 28.11 -12.38 6.15
CA ASN A 961 27.05 -13.24 6.67
C ASN A 961 27.36 -14.71 6.46
N VAL A 962 27.79 -15.09 5.24
CA VAL A 962 28.18 -16.47 4.91
C VAL A 962 29.37 -16.90 5.76
N HIS A 963 30.39 -16.04 5.89
CA HIS A 963 31.55 -16.32 6.73
C HIS A 963 31.20 -16.44 8.21
N ARG A 964 30.26 -15.64 8.73
CA ARG A 964 29.78 -15.77 10.12
C ARG A 964 28.99 -17.06 10.30
N ALA A 965 28.10 -17.40 9.38
CA ALA A 965 27.29 -18.60 9.43
C ALA A 965 28.16 -19.85 9.47
N ARG A 966 29.19 -19.92 8.62
CA ARG A 966 30.16 -21.02 8.58
C ARG A 966 30.82 -21.32 9.93
N LYS A 967 31.06 -20.30 10.76
CA LYS A 967 31.70 -20.48 12.08
C LYS A 967 30.85 -21.26 13.08
N SER A 968 29.53 -21.34 12.84
CA SER A 968 28.57 -22.10 13.67
C SER A 968 28.10 -23.38 12.97
N GLY A 969 28.99 -24.03 12.21
CA GLY A 969 28.71 -25.35 11.61
C GLY A 969 27.77 -25.34 10.41
N VAL A 970 27.50 -24.17 9.81
CA VAL A 970 26.55 -24.07 8.69
C VAL A 970 27.10 -24.74 7.42
N LYS A 971 26.26 -25.61 6.85
CA LYS A 971 26.47 -26.30 5.57
C LYS A 971 25.42 -25.96 4.52
N TYR A 972 24.27 -25.41 4.94
CA TYR A 972 23.14 -25.10 4.07
C TYR A 972 22.61 -23.70 4.37
N LEU A 973 22.44 -22.89 3.34
CA LEU A 973 21.93 -21.51 3.41
C LEU A 973 20.66 -21.36 2.59
N ALA A 974 19.70 -20.58 3.10
CA ALA A 974 18.56 -20.12 2.32
C ALA A 974 18.27 -18.64 2.60
N ALA A 975 18.27 -17.82 1.57
CA ALA A 975 17.89 -16.41 1.66
C ALA A 975 17.26 -15.96 0.34
N PRO A 976 16.43 -14.91 0.33
CA PRO A 976 16.03 -14.26 -0.91
C PRO A 976 17.25 -13.83 -1.74
N GLY A 977 17.18 -13.92 -3.06
CA GLY A 977 18.13 -13.24 -3.95
C GLY A 977 17.80 -11.74 -4.12
N GLY A 978 18.57 -11.06 -4.96
CA GLY A 978 18.33 -9.67 -5.36
C GLY A 978 19.31 -8.66 -4.79
N SER A 979 20.40 -9.10 -4.14
CA SER A 979 21.51 -8.21 -3.78
C SER A 979 22.39 -7.96 -5.00
N VAL A 980 22.91 -6.74 -5.14
CA VAL A 980 24.01 -6.47 -6.09
C VAL A 980 25.28 -7.27 -5.75
N MET A 981 25.39 -7.76 -4.52
CA MET A 981 26.50 -8.59 -4.01
C MET A 981 26.19 -10.09 -3.97
N ASP A 982 25.11 -10.54 -4.64
CA ASP A 982 24.74 -11.96 -4.67
C ASP A 982 25.89 -12.84 -5.16
N ALA A 983 26.59 -12.43 -6.22
CA ALA A 983 27.73 -13.17 -6.77
C ALA A 983 28.86 -13.40 -5.75
N GLU A 984 29.18 -12.39 -4.93
CA GLU A 984 30.21 -12.52 -3.90
C GLU A 984 29.74 -13.39 -2.73
N CYS A 985 28.44 -13.37 -2.39
CA CYS A 985 27.89 -14.25 -1.36
C CYS A 985 27.88 -15.72 -1.83
N ILE A 986 27.55 -15.97 -3.10
CA ILE A 986 27.60 -17.29 -3.72
C ILE A 986 29.04 -17.81 -3.74
N LYS A 987 29.99 -16.97 -4.17
CA LYS A 987 31.41 -17.32 -4.15
C LYS A 987 31.90 -17.67 -2.74
N ALA A 988 31.52 -16.90 -1.73
CA ALA A 988 31.85 -17.23 -0.35
C ALA A 988 31.22 -18.57 0.10
N ALA A 989 30.00 -18.90 -0.35
CA ALA A 989 29.42 -20.21 -0.06
C ALA A 989 30.22 -21.34 -0.72
N ASP A 990 30.62 -21.17 -1.97
CA ASP A 990 31.43 -22.14 -2.73
C ASP A 990 32.81 -22.37 -2.13
N GLU A 991 33.48 -21.31 -1.67
CA GLU A 991 34.77 -21.41 -0.96
C GLU A 991 34.71 -22.32 0.28
N HIS A 992 33.54 -22.41 0.94
CA HIS A 992 33.33 -23.24 2.14
C HIS A 992 32.57 -24.54 1.85
N GLY A 993 32.24 -24.83 0.59
CA GLY A 993 31.44 -25.98 0.18
C GLY A 993 30.01 -25.96 0.71
N ILE A 994 29.48 -24.78 1.02
CA ILE A 994 28.13 -24.56 1.55
C ILE A 994 27.13 -24.61 0.39
N VAL A 995 26.04 -25.34 0.57
CA VAL A 995 24.90 -25.32 -0.34
C VAL A 995 24.09 -24.06 -0.07
N PHE A 996 23.85 -23.24 -1.07
CA PHE A 996 23.09 -22.00 -0.94
C PHE A 996 21.90 -21.99 -1.90
N ALA A 997 20.69 -21.99 -1.35
CA ALA A 997 19.45 -21.82 -2.07
C ALA A 997 19.00 -20.34 -2.06
N HIS A 998 18.83 -19.76 -3.25
CA HIS A 998 18.19 -18.45 -3.40
C HIS A 998 16.68 -18.62 -3.53
N THR A 999 15.94 -18.04 -2.60
CA THR A 999 14.48 -18.01 -2.65
C THR A 999 13.99 -16.75 -3.37
N SER A 1000 12.74 -16.74 -3.81
CA SER A 1000 12.05 -15.56 -4.35
C SER A 1000 11.14 -14.87 -3.32
N LEU A 1001 11.19 -15.30 -2.05
CA LEU A 1001 10.22 -14.96 -1.03
C LEU A 1001 10.87 -14.24 0.15
N ARG A 1002 10.66 -12.92 0.23
CA ARG A 1002 11.04 -12.11 1.41
C ARG A 1002 9.99 -12.24 2.51
N LEU A 1003 10.42 -12.38 3.75
CA LEU A 1003 9.56 -12.72 4.91
C LEU A 1003 9.61 -11.65 6.00
N PHE A 1004 9.45 -10.37 5.65
CA PHE A 1004 9.38 -9.32 6.67
C PHE A 1004 8.13 -9.43 7.53
N HIS A 1005 8.29 -9.21 8.84
CA HIS A 1005 7.22 -9.22 9.83
C HIS A 1005 7.44 -8.12 10.87
N HIS A 1006 6.42 -7.29 11.09
CA HIS A 1006 6.43 -6.09 11.95
C HIS A 1006 5.10 -5.90 12.67
#